data_AF-I0ESP3-F1
#
_entry.id   AF-I0ESP3-F1
#
_cell.length_a   1.000
_cell.length_b   1.000
_cell.length_c   1.000
_cell.angle_alpha   90.00
_cell.angle_beta   90.00
_cell.angle_gamma   90.00
#
_symmetry.space_group_name_H-M   'P 1'
#
loop_
_entity.id
_entity.type
_entity.pdbx_description
1 polymer ?
#
loop_
_entity_poly.entity_id
_entity_poly.type
_entity_poly.pdbx_seq_one_letter_code
_entity_poly.pdbx_strand_id
1 'polypeptide(L)'
;MSASINAKISEVTNFIWQVADKFLYSRGFQKTDYRDVILPMTLIARLDSALKCACFNQGTCKNCKTEQTISNYKDQQLNNDEIHRRLLDKQTTFYNLSGLVLKDIAKEKNETIKDTFKTYLEGFSLNVQNILDNFDGTKRKWKGSIETLDKNNNLGGVISFFINDIDLSIQNLDNHCMGTIFEELLRRFNEEENAESGQHYTLRDAIELMAQIAINPLLDNFENRKYSIYDGACGTLGMATIGANKLLEIAQAKNITDLAGYLELYGQEVESSTCAIAQTDLLLSDFKGKIEHANTLIDDKFPHSTFDFMLSNPPFGVSFAEDAKHYNFETDFRFKKILDEEEVSLLPSKSDSQFLFLLNNISKMFDNNNTSRIVEVHNGSVLFSGDALSGESNTRRYLIEQDFLETIIALPKNMFYNTGINTYLWILTNHKEDKRKHKIQLIDAREIYSKRNKNLGTKNAEFSHANQQEILKLYNDFLEQENSKIFDNTDFGYLKVTINRPLRLSVHLNNQTFTQFKDALNNKPLKALNELTPLTKILETFLTDTPYKDFNAFKLEFNKLAKAHKLKQNVKTLEKHKDLSAILFKIDENAQIVLDDKNNKIADPNLKESEKIPLNYDKSLNIPTPLNLKDKEHIRILETLIKSYLNAEILPYNSDAYYDSTLKDSLKLGYEINFNKIFYTQENTESLETLALQLKDLEQEIALQLKEILEGAS
;
A
#
# COMPACT_ATOMS: atom_id res chain seq x y z
N MET A 1 -11.27 4.99 32.46
CA MET A 1 -11.98 6.02 31.67
C MET A 1 -12.42 5.49 30.30
N SER A 2 -11.57 4.78 29.55
CA SER A 2 -11.88 4.22 28.22
C SER A 2 -13.09 3.28 28.15
N ALA A 3 -13.29 2.39 29.14
CA ALA A 3 -14.41 1.44 29.13
C ALA A 3 -15.81 2.12 29.16
N SER A 4 -15.93 3.25 29.86
CA SER A 4 -17.18 4.02 29.92
C SER A 4 -17.49 4.75 28.60
N ILE A 5 -16.45 5.22 27.91
CA ILE A 5 -16.57 5.89 26.61
C ILE A 5 -16.94 4.88 25.52
N ASN A 6 -16.28 3.72 25.49
CA ASN A 6 -16.58 2.65 24.55
C ASN A 6 -18.01 2.10 24.72
N ALA A 7 -18.49 1.98 25.96
CA ALA A 7 -19.88 1.61 26.23
C ALA A 7 -20.86 2.65 25.65
N LYS A 8 -20.57 3.93 25.85
CA LYS A 8 -21.38 5.04 25.30
C LYS A 8 -21.38 5.08 23.78
N ILE A 9 -20.22 4.92 23.14
CA ILE A 9 -20.11 4.83 21.67
C ILE A 9 -20.98 3.67 21.16
N SER A 10 -20.85 2.49 21.76
CA SER A 10 -21.63 1.32 21.35
C SER A 10 -23.15 1.53 21.53
N GLU A 11 -23.55 2.12 22.66
CA GLU A 11 -24.94 2.47 22.94
C GLU A 11 -25.50 3.43 21.88
N VAL A 12 -24.79 4.52 21.60
CA VAL A 12 -25.16 5.52 20.60
C VAL A 12 -25.22 4.91 19.20
N THR A 13 -24.22 4.15 18.79
CA THR A 13 -24.21 3.53 17.46
C THR A 13 -25.35 2.53 17.30
N ASN A 14 -25.62 1.72 18.33
CA ASN A 14 -26.77 0.81 18.32
C ASN A 14 -28.10 1.56 18.28
N PHE A 15 -28.21 2.69 18.99
CA PHE A 15 -29.38 3.54 18.96
C PHE A 15 -29.62 4.08 17.55
N ILE A 16 -28.62 4.73 16.94
CA ILE A 16 -28.70 5.26 15.57
C ILE A 16 -29.08 4.16 14.56
N TRP A 17 -28.53 2.95 14.73
CA TRP A 17 -28.83 1.82 13.84
C TRP A 17 -30.31 1.41 13.86
N GLN A 18 -31.05 1.67 14.95
CA GLN A 18 -32.49 1.36 15.02
C GLN A 18 -33.33 2.13 14.00
N VAL A 19 -32.80 3.20 13.40
CA VAL A 19 -33.47 3.91 12.29
C VAL A 19 -33.78 2.93 11.14
N ALA A 20 -32.86 2.02 10.85
CA ALA A 20 -33.03 1.00 9.83
C ALA A 20 -34.31 0.17 10.08
N ASP A 21 -34.42 -0.41 11.27
CA ASP A 21 -35.53 -1.30 11.62
C ASP A 21 -36.86 -0.56 11.78
N LYS A 22 -36.83 0.64 12.39
CA LYS A 22 -38.04 1.41 12.72
C LYS A 22 -38.66 2.09 11.51
N PHE A 23 -37.85 2.66 10.62
CA PHE A 23 -38.33 3.58 9.58
C PHE A 23 -37.99 3.17 8.15
N LEU A 24 -36.98 2.32 7.93
CA LEU A 24 -36.51 1.99 6.57
C LEU A 24 -36.93 0.59 6.12
N TYR A 25 -36.86 -0.39 7.01
CA TYR A 25 -37.20 -1.78 6.71
C TYR A 25 -38.65 -1.92 6.22
N SER A 26 -38.82 -2.57 5.06
CA SER A 26 -40.10 -2.77 4.38
C SER A 26 -40.86 -1.47 4.02
N ARG A 27 -40.17 -0.31 4.02
CA ARG A 27 -40.76 1.03 3.82
C ARG A 27 -40.15 1.76 2.63
N GLY A 28 -39.86 1.01 1.57
CA GLY A 28 -39.31 1.54 0.32
C GLY A 28 -37.78 1.55 0.22
N PHE A 29 -37.05 1.10 1.25
CA PHE A 29 -35.59 1.03 1.27
C PHE A 29 -35.11 -0.43 1.30
N GLN A 30 -34.08 -0.73 0.51
CA GLN A 30 -33.28 -1.95 0.66
C GLN A 30 -32.17 -1.74 1.68
N LYS A 31 -31.57 -2.81 2.20
CA LYS A 31 -30.47 -2.73 3.17
C LYS A 31 -29.30 -1.87 2.69
N THR A 32 -28.95 -1.97 1.40
CA THR A 32 -27.92 -1.15 0.75
C THR A 32 -28.22 0.34 0.75
N ASP A 33 -29.50 0.72 0.90
CA ASP A 33 -29.93 2.12 0.87
C ASP A 33 -29.92 2.77 2.25
N TYR A 34 -29.71 2.01 3.34
CA TYR A 34 -29.81 2.52 4.70
C TYR A 34 -28.75 3.59 5.00
N ARG A 35 -27.56 3.44 4.40
CA ARG A 35 -26.48 4.42 4.51
C ARG A 35 -26.87 5.80 3.98
N ASP A 36 -27.73 5.84 2.96
CA ASP A 36 -28.21 7.07 2.30
C ASP A 36 -29.25 7.83 3.13
N VAL A 37 -29.63 7.33 4.31
CA VAL A 37 -30.49 8.03 5.27
C VAL A 37 -29.76 8.24 6.59
N ILE A 38 -29.16 7.17 7.13
CA ILE A 38 -28.62 7.17 8.49
C ILE A 38 -27.42 8.11 8.61
N LEU A 39 -26.49 8.07 7.65
CA LEU A 39 -25.29 8.93 7.68
C LEU A 39 -25.64 10.43 7.57
N PRO A 40 -26.38 10.89 6.54
CA PRO A 40 -26.73 12.30 6.43
C PRO A 40 -27.58 12.79 7.61
N MET A 41 -28.55 11.99 8.10
CA MET A 41 -29.36 12.39 9.26
C MET A 41 -28.55 12.49 10.56
N THR A 42 -27.61 11.57 10.79
CA THR A 42 -26.71 11.64 11.95
C THR A 42 -25.85 12.90 11.90
N LEU A 43 -25.34 13.23 10.71
CA LEU A 43 -24.54 14.43 10.48
C LEU A 43 -25.37 15.72 10.67
N ILE A 44 -26.58 15.78 10.10
CA ILE A 44 -27.50 16.91 10.26
C ILE A 44 -27.86 17.09 11.75
N ALA A 45 -28.16 16.02 12.48
CA ALA A 45 -28.45 16.07 13.90
C ALA A 45 -27.25 16.57 14.73
N ARG A 46 -26.03 16.17 14.36
CA ARG A 46 -24.79 16.70 14.96
C ARG A 46 -24.62 18.19 14.68
N LEU A 47 -24.86 18.65 13.45
CA LEU A 47 -24.81 20.07 13.10
C LEU A 47 -25.87 20.91 13.83
N ASP A 48 -27.12 20.42 13.92
CA ASP A 48 -28.20 21.08 14.67
C ASP A 48 -27.82 21.24 16.15
N SER A 49 -27.24 20.19 16.74
CA SER A 49 -26.74 20.22 18.12
C SER A 49 -25.58 21.20 18.30
N ALA A 50 -24.69 21.32 17.31
CA ALA A 50 -23.55 22.23 17.36
C ALA A 50 -23.94 23.71 17.16
N LEU A 51 -25.04 23.99 16.45
CA LEU A 51 -25.66 25.34 16.44
C LEU A 51 -26.19 25.70 17.84
N LYS A 52 -26.74 24.73 18.56
CA LYS A 52 -27.31 24.87 19.90
C LYS A 52 -26.38 24.41 21.02
N CYS A 53 -25.19 25.00 21.12
CA CYS A 53 -24.35 24.83 22.31
C CYS A 53 -25.17 25.14 23.59
N ALA A 54 -24.97 24.37 24.67
CA ALA A 54 -25.61 24.63 25.97
C ALA A 54 -25.37 26.07 26.50
N CYS A 55 -24.36 26.75 25.98
CA CYS A 55 -24.03 28.14 26.20
C CYS A 55 -24.87 29.15 25.39
N PHE A 56 -25.90 28.71 24.67
CA PHE A 56 -26.76 29.55 23.81
C PHE A 56 -27.32 30.77 24.55
N ASN A 57 -27.87 30.56 25.74
CA ASN A 57 -28.40 31.64 26.59
C ASN A 57 -27.29 32.51 27.20
N GLN A 58 -26.03 32.08 27.16
CA GLN A 58 -24.87 32.79 27.71
C GLN A 58 -24.04 33.51 26.64
N GLY A 59 -24.20 33.18 25.34
CA GLY A 59 -23.50 33.83 24.22
C GLY A 59 -21.98 33.64 24.21
N THR A 60 -21.45 32.61 24.90
CA THR A 60 -20.01 32.50 25.16
C THR A 60 -19.23 31.81 24.03
N CYS A 61 -19.81 30.83 23.33
CA CYS A 61 -19.11 30.15 22.22
C CYS A 61 -19.31 30.84 20.85
N LYS A 62 -18.48 30.46 19.87
CA LYS A 62 -18.45 31.02 18.52
C LYS A 62 -19.83 30.94 17.83
N ASN A 63 -20.48 29.78 17.85
CA ASN A 63 -21.75 29.56 17.16
C ASN A 63 -22.93 30.33 17.77
N CYS A 64 -22.97 30.47 19.10
CA CYS A 64 -24.01 31.26 19.76
C CYS A 64 -23.90 32.76 19.44
N LYS A 65 -22.68 33.28 19.34
CA LYS A 65 -22.43 34.66 18.89
C LYS A 65 -22.87 34.89 17.45
N THR A 66 -22.68 33.89 16.59
CA THR A 66 -23.15 33.89 15.21
C THR A 66 -24.68 33.98 15.14
N GLU A 67 -25.41 33.17 15.91
CA GLU A 67 -26.87 33.23 15.92
C GLU A 67 -27.42 34.56 16.44
N GLN A 68 -26.86 35.10 17.53
CA GLN A 68 -27.22 36.44 18.01
C GLN A 68 -26.96 37.51 16.93
N THR A 69 -25.85 37.38 16.21
CA THR A 69 -25.51 38.26 15.08
C THR A 69 -26.54 38.13 13.95
N ILE A 70 -26.98 36.93 13.62
CA ILE A 70 -28.02 36.68 12.60
C ILE A 70 -29.33 37.31 13.04
N SER A 71 -29.75 37.12 14.30
CA SER A 71 -30.97 37.76 14.84
C SER A 71 -30.90 39.27 14.71
N ASN A 72 -29.78 39.88 15.13
CA ASN A 72 -29.58 41.33 15.02
C ASN A 72 -29.62 41.83 13.56
N TYR A 73 -29.08 41.07 12.60
CA TYR A 73 -29.16 41.44 11.19
C TYR A 73 -30.57 41.28 10.62
N LYS A 74 -31.31 40.25 11.06
CA LYS A 74 -32.73 40.09 10.69
C LYS A 74 -33.59 41.23 11.26
N ASP A 75 -33.31 41.67 12.49
CA ASP A 75 -33.98 42.85 13.10
C ASP A 75 -33.68 44.15 12.34
N GLN A 76 -32.49 44.24 11.72
CA GLN A 76 -32.11 45.31 10.81
C GLN A 76 -32.69 45.17 9.39
N GLN A 77 -33.54 44.16 9.15
CA GLN A 77 -34.16 43.86 7.84
C GLN A 77 -33.17 43.59 6.71
N LEU A 78 -31.97 43.07 7.02
CA LEU A 78 -31.05 42.61 5.99
C LEU A 78 -31.61 41.36 5.31
N ASN A 79 -31.40 41.25 3.99
CA ASN A 79 -31.68 40.02 3.27
C ASN A 79 -30.59 38.97 3.53
N ASN A 80 -30.89 37.71 3.24
CA ASN A 80 -29.98 36.59 3.49
C ASN A 80 -28.63 36.75 2.76
N ASP A 81 -28.62 37.26 1.52
CA ASP A 81 -27.37 37.47 0.76
C ASP A 81 -26.42 38.48 1.43
N GLU A 82 -26.97 39.51 2.05
CA GLU A 82 -26.20 40.48 2.81
C GLU A 82 -25.71 39.90 4.14
N ILE A 83 -26.56 39.12 4.84
CA ILE A 83 -26.18 38.40 6.05
C ILE A 83 -25.04 37.43 5.75
N HIS A 84 -25.14 36.65 4.66
CA HIS A 84 -24.10 35.73 4.20
C HIS A 84 -22.75 36.44 4.04
N ARG A 85 -22.71 37.54 3.27
CA ARG A 85 -21.47 38.32 3.07
C ARG A 85 -20.87 38.80 4.38
N ARG A 86 -21.69 39.36 5.27
CA ARG A 86 -21.21 39.88 6.57
C ARG A 86 -20.71 38.78 7.52
N LEU A 87 -21.30 37.57 7.46
CA LEU A 87 -20.84 36.43 8.26
C LEU A 87 -19.54 35.82 7.73
N LEU A 88 -19.35 35.84 6.41
CA LEU A 88 -18.09 35.46 5.76
C LEU A 88 -16.95 36.39 6.17
N ASP A 89 -17.18 37.71 6.16
CA ASP A 89 -16.19 38.71 6.61
C ASP A 89 -15.76 38.49 8.07
N LYS A 90 -16.68 37.98 8.90
CA LYS A 90 -16.41 37.62 10.31
C LYS A 90 -15.75 36.26 10.50
N GLN A 91 -15.38 35.55 9.43
CA GLN A 91 -14.79 34.20 9.47
C GLN A 91 -15.63 33.20 10.30
N THR A 92 -16.95 33.33 10.17
CA THR A 92 -17.90 32.39 10.77
C THR A 92 -17.75 31.04 10.09
N THR A 93 -17.50 29.96 10.85
CA THR A 93 -17.21 28.65 10.26
C THR A 93 -18.43 28.05 9.56
N PHE A 94 -19.60 28.05 10.20
CA PHE A 94 -20.88 27.67 9.58
C PHE A 94 -22.08 28.30 10.31
N TYR A 95 -23.25 28.32 9.68
CA TYR A 95 -24.48 28.90 10.21
C TYR A 95 -25.73 28.41 9.46
N ASN A 96 -26.92 28.71 9.97
CA ASN A 96 -28.21 28.47 9.30
C ASN A 96 -29.11 29.72 9.36
N LEU A 97 -29.64 30.17 8.22
CA LEU A 97 -30.47 31.36 8.09
C LEU A 97 -31.97 31.07 8.04
N SER A 98 -32.40 29.80 7.99
CA SER A 98 -33.83 29.45 7.99
C SER A 98 -34.55 29.89 9.27
N GLY A 99 -33.83 29.97 10.39
CA GLY A 99 -34.42 30.16 11.72
C GLY A 99 -35.15 28.93 12.24
N LEU A 100 -35.06 27.80 11.52
CA LEU A 100 -35.63 26.52 11.89
C LEU A 100 -34.57 25.66 12.59
N VAL A 101 -35.05 24.70 13.37
CA VAL A 101 -34.25 23.70 14.07
C VAL A 101 -34.98 22.38 13.98
N LEU A 102 -34.26 21.26 14.08
CA LEU A 102 -34.88 19.93 13.93
C LEU A 102 -36.11 19.75 14.84
N LYS A 103 -36.06 20.26 16.08
CA LYS A 103 -37.16 20.23 17.05
C LYS A 103 -38.45 20.92 16.58
N ASP A 104 -38.33 21.97 15.78
CA ASP A 104 -39.51 22.67 15.25
C ASP A 104 -40.07 21.92 14.05
N ILE A 105 -39.19 21.39 13.19
CA ILE A 105 -39.55 20.57 12.03
C ILE A 105 -40.26 19.28 12.47
N ALA A 106 -39.84 18.66 13.57
CA ALA A 106 -40.49 17.46 14.12
C ALA A 106 -41.95 17.66 14.55
N LYS A 107 -42.40 18.91 14.75
CA LYS A 107 -43.78 19.24 15.11
C LYS A 107 -44.65 19.56 13.89
N GLU A 108 -44.06 19.67 12.71
CA GLU A 108 -44.77 19.95 11.47
C GLU A 108 -45.71 18.79 11.09
N LYS A 109 -46.74 19.13 10.31
CA LYS A 109 -47.65 18.12 9.77
C LYS A 109 -46.99 17.35 8.63
N ASN A 110 -47.42 16.12 8.40
CA ASN A 110 -46.87 15.28 7.33
C ASN A 110 -46.96 15.94 5.94
N GLU A 111 -47.97 16.76 5.68
CA GLU A 111 -48.12 17.44 4.39
C GLU A 111 -47.12 18.59 4.17
N THR A 112 -46.59 19.19 5.23
CA THR A 112 -45.71 20.38 5.17
C THR A 112 -44.27 20.07 5.58
N ILE A 113 -44.04 18.98 6.31
CA ILE A 113 -42.75 18.68 6.92
C ILE A 113 -41.60 18.59 5.92
N LYS A 114 -41.84 18.05 4.72
CA LYS A 114 -40.81 17.97 3.68
C LYS A 114 -40.35 19.35 3.23
N ASP A 115 -41.28 20.25 2.94
CA ASP A 115 -40.96 21.59 2.43
C ASP A 115 -40.27 22.44 3.52
N THR A 116 -40.71 22.30 4.77
CA THR A 116 -40.04 22.91 5.93
C THR A 116 -38.64 22.33 6.13
N PHE A 117 -38.46 21.02 6.00
CA PHE A 117 -37.15 20.39 6.11
C PHE A 117 -36.21 20.82 4.98
N LYS A 118 -36.69 20.92 3.74
CA LYS A 118 -35.90 21.47 2.62
C LYS A 118 -35.47 22.90 2.88
N THR A 119 -36.39 23.75 3.35
CA THR A 119 -36.09 25.15 3.74
C THR A 119 -34.99 25.20 4.82
N TYR A 120 -35.02 24.28 5.79
CA TYR A 120 -33.98 24.17 6.80
C TYR A 120 -32.62 23.78 6.21
N LEU A 121 -32.58 22.79 5.30
CA LEU A 121 -31.35 22.37 4.64
C LEU A 121 -30.76 23.47 3.76
N GLU A 122 -31.59 24.18 3.00
CA GLU A 122 -31.21 25.32 2.15
C GLU A 122 -30.79 26.54 2.97
N GLY A 123 -31.21 26.63 4.24
CA GLY A 123 -30.82 27.69 5.14
C GLY A 123 -29.36 27.62 5.60
N PHE A 124 -28.68 26.48 5.47
CA PHE A 124 -27.29 26.35 5.90
C PHE A 124 -26.32 27.18 5.06
N SER A 125 -25.14 27.49 5.60
CA SER A 125 -24.05 28.10 4.85
C SER A 125 -23.56 27.20 3.71
N LEU A 126 -23.04 27.81 2.63
CA LEU A 126 -22.68 27.11 1.38
C LEU A 126 -21.73 25.92 1.60
N ASN A 127 -20.78 26.04 2.52
CA ASN A 127 -19.88 24.92 2.87
C ASN A 127 -20.64 23.71 3.44
N VAL A 128 -21.64 23.91 4.29
CA VAL A 128 -22.49 22.83 4.82
C VAL A 128 -23.41 22.28 3.73
N GLN A 129 -23.95 23.13 2.85
CA GLN A 129 -24.72 22.65 1.69
C GLN A 129 -23.87 21.74 0.80
N ASN A 130 -22.63 22.13 0.50
CA ASN A 130 -21.70 21.30 -0.27
C ASN A 130 -21.38 19.96 0.43
N ILE A 131 -21.21 19.99 1.77
CA ILE A 131 -21.04 18.76 2.57
C ILE A 131 -22.27 17.84 2.41
N LEU A 132 -23.48 18.39 2.48
CA LEU A 132 -24.71 17.60 2.35
C LEU A 132 -24.89 17.07 0.92
N ASP A 133 -24.51 17.84 -0.09
CA ASP A 133 -24.55 17.44 -1.50
C ASP A 133 -23.61 16.26 -1.81
N ASN A 134 -22.54 16.06 -1.03
CA ASN A 134 -21.69 14.87 -1.16
C ASN A 134 -22.45 13.56 -0.86
N PHE A 135 -23.57 13.59 -0.11
CA PHE A 135 -24.45 12.43 0.05
C PHE A 135 -25.40 12.21 -1.14
N ASP A 136 -25.46 13.11 -2.12
CA ASP A 136 -26.18 12.90 -3.38
C ASP A 136 -25.34 12.19 -4.46
N GLY A 137 -24.06 11.95 -4.18
CA GLY A 137 -23.17 11.15 -5.05
C GLY A 137 -23.45 9.65 -5.00
N THR A 138 -24.27 9.18 -4.05
CA THR A 138 -24.56 7.76 -3.85
C THR A 138 -25.64 7.25 -4.83
N LYS A 139 -25.82 5.93 -4.89
CA LYS A 139 -26.74 5.28 -5.83
C LYS A 139 -28.19 5.76 -5.68
N ARG A 140 -28.69 5.94 -4.45
CA ARG A 140 -30.07 6.39 -4.19
C ARG A 140 -30.20 7.90 -3.99
N LYS A 141 -29.09 8.58 -3.68
CA LYS A 141 -28.98 10.01 -3.38
C LYS A 141 -29.77 10.45 -2.15
N TRP A 142 -29.17 11.25 -1.29
CA TRP A 142 -29.83 11.81 -0.11
C TRP A 142 -31.15 12.52 -0.41
N LYS A 143 -31.19 13.39 -1.42
CA LYS A 143 -32.43 14.08 -1.83
C LYS A 143 -33.53 13.10 -2.27
N GLY A 144 -33.17 11.99 -2.92
CA GLY A 144 -34.11 10.92 -3.29
C GLY A 144 -34.63 10.13 -2.08
N SER A 145 -33.78 9.95 -1.07
CA SER A 145 -34.16 9.36 0.21
C SER A 145 -35.20 10.22 0.95
N ILE A 146 -35.06 11.55 0.94
CA ILE A 146 -36.06 12.46 1.54
C ILE A 146 -37.44 12.27 0.89
N GLU A 147 -37.51 12.24 -0.45
CA GLU A 147 -38.79 12.03 -1.17
C GLU A 147 -39.40 10.66 -0.86
N THR A 148 -38.56 9.62 -0.71
CA THR A 148 -39.03 8.28 -0.33
C THR A 148 -39.59 8.28 1.10
N LEU A 149 -38.90 8.93 2.05
CA LEU A 149 -39.35 9.02 3.45
C LEU A 149 -40.68 9.78 3.57
N ASP A 150 -40.81 10.89 2.84
CA ASP A 150 -42.02 11.71 2.79
C ASP A 150 -43.21 10.92 2.21
N LYS A 151 -43.03 10.29 1.05
CA LYS A 151 -44.06 9.47 0.39
C LYS A 151 -44.59 8.33 1.29
N ASN A 152 -43.74 7.80 2.17
CA ASN A 152 -44.09 6.74 3.10
C ASN A 152 -44.49 7.25 4.51
N ASN A 153 -44.65 8.56 4.69
CA ASN A 153 -44.98 9.21 5.98
C ASN A 153 -43.99 8.89 7.12
N ASN A 154 -42.72 8.66 6.80
CA ASN A 154 -41.67 8.32 7.78
C ASN A 154 -40.69 9.47 8.05
N LEU A 155 -40.69 10.53 7.24
CA LEU A 155 -39.75 11.65 7.40
C LEU A 155 -39.81 12.27 8.82
N GLY A 156 -41.03 12.57 9.30
CA GLY A 156 -41.21 13.10 10.66
C GLY A 156 -40.79 12.13 11.76
N GLY A 157 -40.98 10.83 11.54
CA GLY A 157 -40.52 9.78 12.46
C GLY A 157 -38.99 9.75 12.57
N VAL A 158 -38.30 9.79 11.43
CA VAL A 158 -36.82 9.83 11.39
C VAL A 158 -36.29 11.11 12.04
N ILE A 159 -36.86 12.28 11.71
CA ILE A 159 -36.44 13.55 12.33
C ILE A 159 -36.65 13.51 13.85
N SER A 160 -37.82 13.06 14.31
CA SER A 160 -38.14 12.95 15.74
C SER A 160 -37.19 12.01 16.49
N PHE A 161 -36.76 10.93 15.85
CA PHE A 161 -35.85 9.94 16.42
C PHE A 161 -34.49 10.54 16.82
N PHE A 162 -33.96 11.46 16.01
CA PHE A 162 -32.68 12.12 16.27
C PHE A 162 -32.76 13.28 17.28
N ILE A 163 -33.96 13.68 17.72
CA ILE A 163 -34.14 14.81 18.65
C ILE A 163 -34.42 14.35 20.07
N ASN A 164 -35.29 13.35 20.24
CA ASN A 164 -35.88 13.08 21.55
C ASN A 164 -35.03 12.15 22.41
N ASP A 165 -34.22 11.32 21.78
CA ASP A 165 -33.71 10.10 22.41
C ASP A 165 -32.17 10.01 22.39
N ILE A 166 -31.48 11.00 21.78
CA ILE A 166 -30.02 11.03 21.71
C ILE A 166 -29.45 12.46 21.70
N ASP A 167 -28.43 12.69 22.52
CA ASP A 167 -27.69 13.96 22.56
C ASP A 167 -26.37 13.84 21.78
N LEU A 168 -26.36 14.41 20.57
CA LEU A 168 -25.17 14.46 19.71
C LEU A 168 -24.43 15.81 19.84
N SER A 169 -24.55 16.54 20.95
CA SER A 169 -23.81 17.78 21.17
C SER A 169 -22.32 17.55 21.42
N ILE A 170 -21.48 18.57 21.14
CA ILE A 170 -20.02 18.52 21.38
C ILE A 170 -19.71 18.30 22.88
N GLN A 171 -20.56 18.80 23.77
CA GLN A 171 -20.41 18.63 25.22
C GLN A 171 -20.63 17.20 25.67
N ASN A 172 -21.55 16.48 25.01
CA ASN A 172 -21.86 15.09 25.36
C ASN A 172 -20.96 14.09 24.62
N LEU A 173 -20.69 14.35 23.35
CA LEU A 173 -19.82 13.54 22.49
C LEU A 173 -18.82 14.49 21.81
N ASP A 174 -17.56 14.40 22.18
CA ASP A 174 -16.52 15.13 21.47
C ASP A 174 -16.37 14.63 20.02
N ASN A 175 -15.63 15.36 19.19
CA ASN A 175 -15.43 14.99 17.78
C ASN A 175 -14.74 13.62 17.66
N HIS A 176 -13.87 13.30 18.61
CA HIS A 176 -13.23 11.98 18.70
C HIS A 176 -14.27 10.85 18.81
N CYS A 177 -15.22 10.94 19.74
CA CYS A 177 -16.29 9.95 19.90
C CYS A 177 -17.19 9.90 18.65
N MET A 178 -17.53 11.05 18.06
CA MET A 178 -18.36 11.11 16.86
C MET A 178 -17.69 10.46 15.64
N GLY A 179 -16.39 10.72 15.42
CA GLY A 179 -15.63 10.03 14.37
C GLY A 179 -15.67 8.51 14.56
N THR A 180 -15.56 8.03 15.80
CA THR A 180 -15.66 6.58 16.12
C THR A 180 -17.05 6.04 15.80
N ILE A 181 -18.11 6.79 16.11
CA ILE A 181 -19.49 6.41 15.80
C ILE A 181 -19.69 6.29 14.29
N PHE A 182 -19.18 7.24 13.50
CA PHE A 182 -19.24 7.18 12.04
C PHE A 182 -18.45 6.01 11.47
N GLU A 183 -17.22 5.77 11.95
CA GLU A 183 -16.41 4.60 11.57
C GLU A 183 -17.15 3.28 11.83
N GLU A 184 -17.80 3.15 12.99
CA GLU A 184 -18.56 1.96 13.36
C GLU A 184 -19.85 1.80 12.51
N LEU A 185 -20.52 2.90 12.16
CA LEU A 185 -21.66 2.88 11.24
C LEU A 185 -21.23 2.43 9.83
N LEU A 186 -20.15 3.02 9.29
CA LEU A 186 -19.59 2.65 8.00
C LEU A 186 -19.16 1.17 7.97
N ARG A 187 -18.54 0.69 9.05
CA ARG A 187 -18.19 -0.74 9.20
C ARG A 187 -19.42 -1.64 9.05
N ARG A 188 -20.52 -1.32 9.75
CA ARG A 188 -21.78 -2.11 9.66
C ARG A 188 -22.39 -2.09 8.27
N PHE A 189 -22.34 -0.95 7.57
CA PHE A 189 -22.81 -0.88 6.18
C PHE A 189 -21.96 -1.75 5.25
N ASN A 190 -20.63 -1.70 5.38
CA ASN A 190 -19.74 -2.52 4.57
C ASN A 190 -19.94 -4.04 4.81
N GLU A 191 -20.22 -4.44 6.06
CA GLU A 191 -20.56 -5.82 6.40
C GLU A 191 -21.89 -6.29 5.78
N GLU A 192 -22.92 -5.43 5.78
CA GLU A 192 -24.21 -5.73 5.13
C GLU A 192 -24.10 -5.78 3.60
N GLU A 193 -23.15 -5.06 3.00
CA GLU A 193 -22.92 -5.01 1.55
C GLU A 193 -22.01 -6.14 1.02
N ASN A 194 -21.43 -6.98 1.89
CA ASN A 194 -20.36 -7.95 1.54
C ASN A 194 -19.22 -7.29 0.74
N ALA A 195 -18.93 -6.01 0.99
CA ALA A 195 -17.90 -5.30 0.27
C ALA A 195 -16.52 -5.96 0.51
N GLU A 196 -15.79 -6.23 -0.57
CA GLU A 196 -14.41 -6.72 -0.47
C GLU A 196 -13.58 -5.72 0.34
N SER A 197 -12.72 -6.28 1.20
CA SER A 197 -12.08 -5.68 2.35
C SER A 197 -11.09 -4.54 2.08
N GLY A 198 -11.19 -3.79 0.98
CA GLY A 198 -10.15 -2.84 0.55
C GLY A 198 -10.02 -1.56 1.39
N GLN A 199 -11.09 -1.13 2.07
CA GLN A 199 -11.10 0.04 2.95
C GLN A 199 -10.91 -0.41 4.40
N HIS A 200 -9.65 -0.61 4.79
CA HIS A 200 -9.32 -0.95 6.17
C HIS A 200 -9.32 0.32 7.02
N TYR A 201 -10.27 0.48 7.94
CA TYR A 201 -10.20 1.54 8.93
C TYR A 201 -8.99 1.29 9.87
N THR A 202 -8.07 2.25 9.94
CA THR A 202 -6.96 2.22 10.90
C THR A 202 -7.53 2.39 12.30
N LEU A 203 -7.20 1.47 13.19
CA LEU A 203 -7.64 1.61 14.57
C LEU A 203 -6.80 2.62 15.34
N ARG A 204 -7.46 3.29 16.28
CA ARG A 204 -6.91 4.43 17.03
C ARG A 204 -5.62 4.10 17.76
N ASP A 205 -5.48 2.88 18.27
CA ASP A 205 -4.28 2.40 18.95
C ASP A 205 -3.06 2.37 18.01
N ALA A 206 -3.23 2.01 16.74
CA ALA A 206 -2.19 2.12 15.72
C ALA A 206 -1.95 3.58 15.30
N ILE A 207 -3.01 4.37 15.12
CA ILE A 207 -2.90 5.80 14.76
C ILE A 207 -2.13 6.58 15.83
N GLU A 208 -2.40 6.34 17.10
CA GLU A 208 -1.69 6.96 18.23
C GLU A 208 -0.20 6.64 18.21
N LEU A 209 0.17 5.39 17.89
CA LEU A 209 1.56 4.99 17.71
C LEU A 209 2.20 5.72 16.52
N MET A 210 1.50 5.77 15.37
CA MET A 210 1.98 6.46 14.17
C MET A 210 2.22 7.96 14.44
N ALA A 211 1.28 8.62 15.12
CA ALA A 211 1.40 10.01 15.51
C ALA A 211 2.60 10.22 16.45
N GLN A 212 2.79 9.35 17.45
CA GLN A 212 3.95 9.43 18.34
C GLN A 212 5.27 9.26 17.59
N ILE A 213 5.36 8.29 16.67
CA ILE A 213 6.56 8.07 15.85
C ILE A 213 6.88 9.28 14.97
N ALA A 214 5.86 9.89 14.36
CA ALA A 214 6.03 11.07 13.51
C ALA A 214 6.42 12.31 14.32
N ILE A 215 5.81 12.53 15.48
CA ILE A 215 5.93 13.81 16.20
C ILE A 215 7.10 13.80 17.19
N ASN A 216 7.35 12.69 17.89
CA ASN A 216 8.32 12.62 18.98
C ASN A 216 9.74 13.12 18.62
N PRO A 217 10.28 12.82 17.43
CA PRO A 217 11.61 13.28 17.05
C PRO A 217 11.74 14.80 16.90
N LEU A 218 10.64 15.52 16.67
CA LEU A 218 10.64 16.97 16.52
C LEU A 218 10.44 17.71 17.85
N LEU A 219 10.25 16.98 18.95
CA LEU A 219 9.93 17.59 20.24
C LEU A 219 11.03 18.46 20.80
N ASP A 220 12.29 18.12 20.54
CA ASP A 220 13.42 18.89 21.06
C ASP A 220 13.66 20.17 20.26
N ASN A 221 13.14 20.24 19.04
CA ASN A 221 13.28 21.37 18.12
C ASN A 221 11.92 21.97 17.74
N PHE A 222 10.98 22.00 18.68
CA PHE A 222 9.65 22.55 18.42
C PHE A 222 9.72 24.06 18.16
N GLU A 223 9.30 24.48 16.97
CA GLU A 223 9.33 25.86 16.52
C GLU A 223 7.95 26.51 16.71
N ASN A 224 7.92 27.80 17.05
CA ASN A 224 6.66 28.54 17.14
C ASN A 224 6.16 28.95 15.74
N ARG A 225 5.72 27.97 14.95
CA ARG A 225 5.18 28.15 13.59
C ARG A 225 3.95 27.28 13.35
N LYS A 226 3.36 27.43 12.16
CA LYS A 226 2.30 26.53 11.69
C LYS A 226 2.85 25.13 11.41
N TYR A 227 2.07 24.12 11.80
CA TYR A 227 2.32 22.73 11.52
C TYR A 227 1.16 22.15 10.74
N SER A 228 1.48 21.31 9.77
CA SER A 228 0.52 20.78 8.81
C SER A 228 0.53 19.26 8.78
N ILE A 229 -0.66 18.67 8.81
CA ILE A 229 -0.87 17.22 8.70
C ILE A 229 -1.64 16.95 7.41
N TYR A 230 -1.16 16.02 6.59
CA TYR A 230 -1.81 15.60 5.36
C TYR A 230 -2.13 14.10 5.35
N ASP A 231 -3.30 13.75 4.82
CA ASP A 231 -3.66 12.36 4.50
C ASP A 231 -4.33 12.30 3.11
N GLY A 232 -3.65 11.66 2.15
CA GLY A 232 -4.15 11.49 0.79
C GLY A 232 -5.22 10.40 0.62
N ALA A 233 -5.59 9.69 1.67
CA ALA A 233 -6.71 8.75 1.70
C ALA A 233 -7.41 8.86 3.05
N CYS A 234 -7.88 10.07 3.36
CA CYS A 234 -8.13 10.49 4.75
C CYS A 234 -9.31 9.81 5.44
N GLY A 235 -10.18 9.11 4.72
CA GLY A 235 -11.35 8.48 5.29
C GLY A 235 -12.19 9.51 6.05
N THR A 236 -12.48 9.22 7.32
CA THR A 236 -13.26 10.08 8.23
C THR A 236 -12.45 11.22 8.86
N LEU A 237 -11.20 11.44 8.42
CA LEU A 237 -10.21 12.35 9.02
C LEU A 237 -9.62 11.90 10.37
N GLY A 238 -9.99 10.71 10.85
CA GLY A 238 -9.59 10.22 12.17
C GLY A 238 -8.08 10.26 12.43
N MET A 239 -7.26 9.91 11.42
CA MET A 239 -5.80 9.91 11.53
C MET A 239 -5.21 11.30 11.76
N ALA A 240 -5.64 12.28 10.96
CA ALA A 240 -5.15 13.66 11.08
C ALA A 240 -5.61 14.29 12.41
N THR A 241 -6.87 14.10 12.81
CA THR A 241 -7.41 14.64 14.06
C THR A 241 -6.71 14.04 15.29
N ILE A 242 -6.47 12.73 15.31
CA ILE A 242 -5.70 12.08 16.40
C ILE A 242 -4.26 12.58 16.42
N GLY A 243 -3.61 12.68 15.26
CA GLY A 243 -2.26 13.25 15.14
C GLY A 243 -2.18 14.66 15.70
N ALA A 244 -3.14 15.52 15.35
CA ALA A 244 -3.24 16.90 15.81
C ALA A 244 -3.42 16.99 17.33
N ASN A 245 -4.35 16.20 17.88
CA ASN A 245 -4.57 16.13 19.32
C ASN A 245 -3.31 15.67 20.05
N LYS A 246 -2.59 14.68 19.52
CA LYS A 246 -1.36 14.21 20.13
C LYS A 246 -0.28 15.30 20.14
N LEU A 247 -0.20 16.05 19.05
CA LEU A 247 0.70 17.19 18.92
C LEU A 247 0.36 18.26 19.97
N LEU A 248 -0.92 18.54 20.20
CA LEU A 248 -1.37 19.43 21.26
C LEU A 248 -1.03 18.93 22.67
N GLU A 249 -1.26 17.66 22.98
CA GLU A 249 -0.91 17.07 24.28
C GLU A 249 0.57 17.26 24.59
N ILE A 250 1.43 16.96 23.61
CA ILE A 250 2.86 17.06 23.82
C ILE A 250 3.30 18.52 23.94
N ALA A 251 2.73 19.41 23.13
CA ALA A 251 2.98 20.84 23.24
C ALA A 251 2.57 21.42 24.59
N GLN A 252 1.41 21.01 25.12
CA GLN A 252 0.97 21.37 26.46
C GLN A 252 1.94 20.88 27.53
N ALA A 253 2.43 19.64 27.43
CA ALA A 253 3.44 19.10 28.34
C ALA A 253 4.76 19.90 28.31
N LYS A 254 5.06 20.59 27.20
CA LYS A 254 6.19 21.51 27.04
C LYS A 254 5.85 23.00 27.30
N ASN A 255 4.67 23.30 27.83
CA ASN A 255 4.16 24.65 28.10
C ASN A 255 4.02 25.55 26.85
N ILE A 256 3.71 24.98 25.69
CA ILE A 256 3.40 25.70 24.46
C ILE A 256 1.87 25.86 24.38
N THR A 257 1.37 27.08 24.58
CA THR A 257 -0.08 27.32 24.78
C THR A 257 -0.86 27.69 23.52
N ASP A 258 -0.20 28.16 22.46
CA ASP A 258 -0.89 28.77 21.32
C ASP A 258 -1.06 27.84 20.11
N LEU A 259 -0.58 26.59 20.22
CA LEU A 259 -0.37 25.71 19.08
C LEU A 259 -1.63 25.27 18.33
N ALA A 260 -2.79 25.21 18.99
CA ALA A 260 -4.05 24.86 18.32
C ALA A 260 -4.39 25.80 17.16
N GLY A 261 -4.05 27.09 17.28
CA GLY A 261 -4.24 28.07 16.20
C GLY A 261 -3.28 27.92 15.01
N TYR A 262 -2.28 27.06 15.15
CA TYR A 262 -1.19 26.82 14.21
C TYR A 262 -1.26 25.44 13.53
N LEU A 263 -2.20 24.58 13.91
CA LEU A 263 -2.38 23.27 13.28
C LEU A 263 -3.35 23.34 12.09
N GLU A 264 -2.88 22.84 10.95
CA GLU A 264 -3.64 22.78 9.70
C GLU A 264 -3.77 21.33 9.22
N LEU A 265 -4.99 20.85 9.01
CA LEU A 265 -5.31 19.49 8.57
C LEU A 265 -5.78 19.49 7.12
N TYR A 266 -5.07 18.73 6.30
CA TYR A 266 -5.34 18.57 4.89
C TYR A 266 -5.66 17.12 4.59
N GLY A 267 -6.66 16.88 3.75
CA GLY A 267 -7.03 15.53 3.41
C GLY A 267 -7.75 15.42 2.08
N GLN A 268 -7.65 14.25 1.47
CA GLN A 268 -8.37 13.93 0.25
C GLN A 268 -9.02 12.55 0.37
N GLU A 269 -10.27 12.45 -0.07
CA GLU A 269 -11.07 11.23 0.00
C GLU A 269 -11.85 11.05 -1.31
N VAL A 270 -11.90 9.81 -1.81
CA VAL A 270 -12.56 9.45 -3.07
C VAL A 270 -14.04 9.12 -2.87
N GLU A 271 -14.41 8.60 -1.70
CA GLU A 271 -15.78 8.26 -1.37
C GLU A 271 -16.54 9.48 -0.85
N SER A 272 -17.53 9.93 -1.61
CA SER A 272 -18.22 11.20 -1.37
C SER A 272 -18.84 11.29 0.04
N SER A 273 -19.52 10.22 0.48
CA SER A 273 -20.16 10.18 1.80
C SER A 273 -19.15 10.21 2.95
N THR A 274 -18.00 9.57 2.78
CA THR A 274 -16.89 9.58 3.74
C THR A 274 -16.21 10.95 3.78
N CYS A 275 -16.03 11.58 2.62
CA CYS A 275 -15.52 12.95 2.52
C CYS A 275 -16.43 13.97 3.24
N ALA A 276 -17.76 13.83 3.14
CA ALA A 276 -18.71 14.66 3.86
C ALA A 276 -18.53 14.58 5.39
N ILE A 277 -18.26 13.37 5.90
CA ILE A 277 -17.98 13.12 7.33
C ILE A 277 -16.67 13.80 7.73
N ALA A 278 -15.59 13.62 6.96
CA ALA A 278 -14.30 14.27 7.22
C ALA A 278 -14.38 15.80 7.17
N GLN A 279 -15.07 16.36 6.19
CA GLN A 279 -15.31 17.81 6.09
C GLN A 279 -16.07 18.34 7.32
N THR A 280 -17.03 17.57 7.83
CA THR A 280 -17.78 17.95 9.04
C THR A 280 -16.93 17.82 10.30
N ASP A 281 -16.09 16.79 10.41
CA ASP A 281 -15.16 16.65 11.54
C ASP A 281 -14.21 17.85 11.61
N LEU A 282 -13.60 18.24 10.47
CA LEU A 282 -12.79 19.45 10.37
C LEU A 282 -13.59 20.70 10.74
N LEU A 283 -14.81 20.85 10.20
CA LEU A 283 -15.69 22.01 10.42
C LEU A 283 -16.02 22.22 11.90
N LEU A 284 -16.20 21.12 12.64
CA LEU A 284 -16.53 21.14 14.07
C LEU A 284 -15.30 21.13 14.99
N SER A 285 -14.10 21.01 14.43
CA SER A 285 -12.85 21.07 15.17
C SER A 285 -12.35 22.51 15.37
N ASP A 286 -11.35 22.69 16.22
CA ASP A 286 -10.62 23.96 16.35
C ASP A 286 -9.50 24.11 15.32
N PHE A 287 -9.28 23.09 14.48
CA PHE A 287 -8.22 23.06 13.49
C PHE A 287 -8.63 23.77 12.20
N LYS A 288 -7.64 24.31 11.49
CA LYS A 288 -7.82 24.88 10.15
C LYS A 288 -7.46 23.84 9.10
N GLY A 289 -7.74 24.12 7.83
CA GLY A 289 -7.26 23.32 6.72
C GLY A 289 -8.34 23.06 5.68
N LYS A 290 -8.22 21.95 4.94
CA LYS A 290 -9.09 21.66 3.80
C LYS A 290 -9.19 20.17 3.52
N ILE A 291 -10.43 19.69 3.38
CA ILE A 291 -10.73 18.32 2.93
C ILE A 291 -11.38 18.37 1.55
N GLU A 292 -10.86 17.57 0.62
CA GLU A 292 -11.26 17.55 -0.78
C GLU A 292 -11.84 16.21 -1.21
N HIS A 293 -12.89 16.25 -2.04
CA HIS A 293 -13.52 15.07 -2.63
C HIS A 293 -12.96 14.84 -4.05
N ALA A 294 -12.02 13.89 -4.18
CA ALA A 294 -11.43 13.49 -5.46
C ALA A 294 -10.52 12.26 -5.31
N ASN A 295 -10.24 11.55 -6.41
CA ASN A 295 -9.22 10.50 -6.43
C ASN A 295 -7.81 11.11 -6.40
N THR A 296 -7.06 10.86 -5.31
CA THR A 296 -5.70 11.39 -5.06
C THR A 296 -4.68 11.08 -6.14
N LEU A 297 -4.84 9.94 -6.83
CA LEU A 297 -3.87 9.49 -7.82
C LEU A 297 -4.04 10.16 -9.17
N ILE A 298 -5.27 10.52 -9.57
CA ILE A 298 -5.56 11.09 -10.90
C ILE A 298 -6.01 12.56 -10.87
N ASP A 299 -6.43 13.05 -9.71
CA ASP A 299 -6.93 14.42 -9.50
C ASP A 299 -6.45 14.95 -8.14
N ASP A 300 -5.13 15.17 -8.03
CA ASP A 300 -4.49 15.72 -6.83
C ASP A 300 -5.00 17.14 -6.56
N LYS A 301 -5.65 17.35 -5.41
CA LYS A 301 -6.17 18.67 -5.00
C LYS A 301 -5.18 19.48 -4.20
N PHE A 302 -4.01 18.91 -3.89
CA PHE A 302 -2.92 19.57 -3.19
C PHE A 302 -1.60 19.50 -3.99
N PRO A 303 -1.59 19.85 -5.29
CA PRO A 303 -0.38 19.80 -6.10
C PRO A 303 0.61 20.86 -5.59
N HIS A 304 1.89 20.51 -5.55
CA HIS A 304 2.98 21.39 -5.07
C HIS A 304 2.83 21.89 -3.61
N SER A 305 1.86 21.36 -2.86
CA SER A 305 1.75 21.61 -1.43
C SER A 305 2.76 20.75 -0.69
N THR A 306 3.28 21.26 0.42
CA THR A 306 4.25 20.56 1.26
C THR A 306 3.76 20.51 2.70
N PHE A 307 4.06 19.42 3.40
CA PHE A 307 3.51 19.14 4.72
C PHE A 307 4.57 18.66 5.72
N ASP A 308 4.34 18.96 7.00
CA ASP A 308 5.21 18.52 8.10
C ASP A 308 5.03 17.03 8.38
N PHE A 309 3.77 16.59 8.46
CA PHE A 309 3.41 15.22 8.78
C PHE A 309 2.45 14.67 7.74
N MET A 310 2.73 13.45 7.28
CA MET A 310 1.83 12.70 6.42
C MET A 310 1.55 11.36 7.07
N LEU A 311 0.32 11.18 7.53
CA LEU A 311 -0.13 9.97 8.22
C LEU A 311 -1.22 9.36 7.36
N SER A 312 -1.01 8.16 6.84
CA SER A 312 -1.91 7.55 5.85
C SER A 312 -2.06 6.05 6.04
N ASN A 313 -3.25 5.55 5.71
CA ASN A 313 -3.52 4.12 5.51
C ASN A 313 -4.26 3.95 4.18
N PRO A 314 -3.52 3.99 3.06
CA PRO A 314 -4.13 3.83 1.74
C PRO A 314 -4.71 2.43 1.56
N PRO A 315 -5.67 2.26 0.63
CA PRO A 315 -6.31 0.97 0.42
C PRO A 315 -5.31 -0.08 -0.10
N PHE A 316 -5.41 -1.31 0.39
CA PHE A 316 -4.45 -2.37 0.06
C PHE A 316 -4.80 -3.10 -1.23
N GLY A 317 -3.81 -3.29 -2.10
CA GLY A 317 -3.95 -4.14 -3.30
C GLY A 317 -5.00 -3.66 -4.31
N VAL A 318 -5.36 -2.37 -4.26
CA VAL A 318 -6.32 -1.79 -5.20
C VAL A 318 -5.63 -1.53 -6.54
N SER A 319 -6.22 -2.09 -7.59
CA SER A 319 -5.79 -1.89 -8.97
C SER A 319 -6.09 -0.48 -9.44
N PHE A 320 -5.13 0.16 -10.10
CA PHE A 320 -5.30 1.44 -10.80
C PHE A 320 -5.39 1.24 -12.33
N ALA A 321 -5.68 0.02 -12.79
CA ALA A 321 -5.73 -0.29 -14.22
C ALA A 321 -6.83 0.49 -14.98
N GLU A 322 -7.96 0.76 -14.33
CA GLU A 322 -9.04 1.58 -14.92
C GLU A 322 -8.63 3.05 -14.96
N ASP A 323 -8.08 3.57 -13.86
CA ASP A 323 -7.55 4.94 -13.78
C ASP A 323 -6.52 5.19 -14.90
N ALA A 324 -5.64 4.21 -15.15
CA ALA A 324 -4.60 4.28 -16.19
C ALA A 324 -5.13 4.29 -17.63
N LYS A 325 -6.44 4.08 -17.86
CA LYS A 325 -7.07 4.27 -19.18
C LYS A 325 -7.37 5.74 -19.45
N HIS A 326 -7.59 6.53 -18.41
CA HIS A 326 -8.05 7.91 -18.49
C HIS A 326 -6.98 8.92 -18.00
N TYR A 327 -5.96 8.45 -17.29
CA TYR A 327 -4.84 9.24 -16.77
C TYR A 327 -3.49 8.68 -17.22
N ASN A 328 -2.60 9.57 -17.69
CA ASN A 328 -1.26 9.18 -18.12
C ASN A 328 -0.24 9.27 -16.97
N PHE A 329 -0.17 8.20 -16.18
CA PHE A 329 0.77 8.05 -15.07
C PHE A 329 2.24 8.17 -15.51
N GLU A 330 2.58 7.81 -16.76
CA GLU A 330 3.95 7.91 -17.29
C GLU A 330 4.41 9.36 -17.48
N THR A 331 3.54 10.35 -17.38
CA THR A 331 3.94 11.77 -17.48
C THR A 331 3.91 12.50 -16.15
N ASP A 332 3.49 11.82 -15.09
CA ASP A 332 3.35 12.41 -13.77
C ASP A 332 4.72 12.45 -13.05
N PHE A 333 5.12 13.65 -12.63
CA PHE A 333 6.38 13.90 -11.92
C PHE A 333 6.46 13.20 -10.56
N ARG A 334 5.31 12.82 -9.97
CA ARG A 334 5.25 12.06 -8.72
C ARG A 334 5.82 10.66 -8.88
N PHE A 335 5.69 10.07 -10.07
CA PHE A 335 6.01 8.66 -10.33
C PHE A 335 7.24 8.44 -11.20
N LYS A 336 8.04 9.48 -11.38
CA LYS A 336 9.30 9.46 -12.13
C LYS A 336 10.38 10.21 -11.36
N LYS A 337 11.57 9.63 -11.30
CA LYS A 337 12.72 10.24 -10.61
C LYS A 337 14.00 10.01 -11.39
N ILE A 338 15.00 10.83 -11.12
CA ILE A 338 16.32 10.67 -11.72
C ILE A 338 17.11 9.66 -10.88
N LEU A 339 17.51 8.55 -11.50
CA LEU A 339 18.44 7.55 -10.97
C LEU A 339 19.49 7.26 -12.04
N ASP A 340 20.76 7.06 -11.68
CA ASP A 340 21.87 6.87 -12.65
C ASP A 340 21.94 7.97 -13.74
N GLU A 341 21.60 9.22 -13.40
CA GLU A 341 21.53 10.34 -14.35
C GLU A 341 20.50 10.13 -15.48
N GLU A 342 19.50 9.25 -15.29
CA GLU A 342 18.39 9.02 -16.21
C GLU A 342 17.04 9.15 -15.52
N GLU A 343 16.03 9.55 -16.28
CA GLU A 343 14.66 9.47 -15.81
C GLU A 343 14.22 8.00 -15.76
N VAL A 344 13.90 7.54 -14.56
CA VAL A 344 13.45 6.18 -14.28
C VAL A 344 11.99 6.21 -13.84
N SER A 345 11.19 5.31 -14.42
CA SER A 345 9.81 5.09 -14.00
C SER A 345 9.76 4.34 -12.67
N LEU A 346 8.96 4.87 -11.74
CA LEU A 346 8.67 4.28 -10.44
C LEU A 346 7.29 3.58 -10.44
N LEU A 347 6.63 3.48 -11.60
CA LEU A 347 5.28 2.96 -11.69
C LEU A 347 5.25 1.45 -11.38
N PRO A 348 4.52 1.04 -10.32
CA PRO A 348 4.35 -0.37 -10.01
C PRO A 348 3.46 -1.06 -11.05
N SER A 349 3.32 -2.39 -10.92
CA SER A 349 2.27 -3.14 -11.62
C SER A 349 0.90 -2.50 -11.37
N LYS A 350 0.09 -2.41 -12.43
CA LYS A 350 -1.28 -1.83 -12.39
C LYS A 350 -2.22 -2.47 -11.36
N SER A 351 -1.86 -3.65 -10.86
CA SER A 351 -2.62 -4.40 -9.86
C SER A 351 -2.52 -3.84 -8.43
N ASP A 352 -1.53 -3.00 -8.11
CA ASP A 352 -1.34 -2.47 -6.74
C ASP A 352 -0.94 -0.99 -6.77
N SER A 353 -1.77 -0.15 -6.16
CA SER A 353 -1.59 1.31 -6.11
C SER A 353 -0.84 1.82 -4.87
N GLN A 354 -0.45 0.96 -3.92
CA GLN A 354 0.15 1.42 -2.65
C GLN A 354 1.39 2.31 -2.84
N PHE A 355 2.31 1.95 -3.75
CA PHE A 355 3.46 2.80 -4.02
C PHE A 355 3.08 4.16 -4.61
N LEU A 356 1.95 4.26 -5.34
CA LEU A 356 1.51 5.54 -5.87
C LEU A 356 1.05 6.49 -4.75
N PHE A 357 0.41 5.97 -3.69
CA PHE A 357 0.08 6.77 -2.50
C PHE A 357 1.34 7.23 -1.75
N LEU A 358 2.30 6.32 -1.53
CA LEU A 358 3.57 6.67 -0.90
C LEU A 358 4.33 7.73 -1.72
N LEU A 359 4.42 7.56 -3.04
CA LEU A 359 5.06 8.52 -3.95
C LEU A 359 4.33 9.86 -3.98
N ASN A 360 3.00 9.87 -3.84
CA ASN A 360 2.24 11.11 -3.66
C ASN A 360 2.65 11.83 -2.37
N ASN A 361 2.79 11.11 -1.24
CA ASN A 361 3.26 11.69 0.02
C ASN A 361 4.71 12.19 -0.09
N ILE A 362 5.59 11.43 -0.74
CA ILE A 362 6.98 11.84 -0.99
C ILE A 362 7.06 13.13 -1.82
N SER A 363 6.17 13.32 -2.80
CA SER A 363 6.13 14.55 -3.59
C SER A 363 5.67 15.79 -2.80
N LYS A 364 5.18 15.59 -1.58
CA LYS A 364 4.71 16.63 -0.65
C LYS A 364 5.64 16.82 0.54
N MET A 365 6.83 16.21 0.53
CA MET A 365 7.90 16.56 1.47
C MET A 365 8.47 17.94 1.16
N PHE A 366 8.98 18.64 2.18
CA PHE A 366 9.71 19.89 1.98
C PHE A 366 11.04 19.66 1.25
N ASP A 367 11.34 20.51 0.27
CA ASP A 367 12.64 20.56 -0.43
C ASP A 367 13.68 21.44 0.28
N ASN A 368 13.28 22.17 1.33
CA ASN A 368 14.14 23.07 2.11
C ASN A 368 14.63 22.39 3.40
N ASN A 369 15.20 23.17 4.32
CA ASN A 369 15.69 22.64 5.61
C ASN A 369 14.56 22.22 6.58
N ASN A 370 13.29 22.33 6.21
CA ASN A 370 12.19 21.86 7.06
C ASN A 370 12.09 20.34 6.99
N THR A 371 11.76 19.75 8.14
CA THR A 371 11.56 18.31 8.25
C THR A 371 10.13 17.93 7.88
N SER A 372 10.01 17.01 6.94
CA SER A 372 8.79 16.26 6.67
C SER A 372 8.95 14.83 7.19
N ARG A 373 7.86 14.28 7.74
CA ARG A 373 7.80 12.87 8.16
C ARG A 373 6.55 12.18 7.62
N ILE A 374 6.75 11.00 7.05
CA ILE A 374 5.68 10.13 6.58
C ILE A 374 5.62 8.92 7.52
N VAL A 375 4.42 8.56 7.97
CA VAL A 375 4.15 7.25 8.56
C VAL A 375 2.97 6.66 7.81
N GLU A 376 3.25 5.67 6.96
CA GLU A 376 2.26 5.05 6.08
C GLU A 376 2.10 3.56 6.39
N VAL A 377 0.85 3.10 6.44
CA VAL A 377 0.54 1.68 6.59
C VAL A 377 0.63 0.99 5.24
N HIS A 378 1.32 -0.15 5.20
CA HIS A 378 1.43 -0.98 4.02
C HIS A 378 1.15 -2.46 4.30
N ASN A 379 0.72 -3.19 3.27
CA ASN A 379 0.77 -4.65 3.28
C ASN A 379 2.19 -5.17 2.93
N GLY A 380 2.38 -6.49 2.86
CA GLY A 380 3.68 -7.07 2.52
C GLY A 380 4.17 -6.89 1.08
N SER A 381 3.33 -6.50 0.11
CA SER A 381 3.70 -6.44 -1.31
C SER A 381 4.81 -5.42 -1.57
N VAL A 382 4.77 -4.27 -0.89
CA VAL A 382 5.73 -3.18 -1.08
C VAL A 382 7.16 -3.58 -0.68
N LEU A 383 7.32 -4.59 0.16
CA LEU A 383 8.63 -5.04 0.65
C LEU A 383 9.45 -5.75 -0.43
N PHE A 384 8.83 -6.56 -1.29
CA PHE A 384 9.56 -7.48 -2.17
C PHE A 384 8.97 -7.67 -3.57
N SER A 385 7.79 -7.10 -3.88
CA SER A 385 7.22 -7.19 -5.23
C SER A 385 8.07 -6.49 -6.28
N GLY A 386 8.03 -6.98 -7.51
CA GLY A 386 8.74 -6.41 -8.66
C GLY A 386 10.17 -6.93 -8.81
N ASP A 387 10.56 -7.17 -10.06
CA ASP A 387 11.90 -7.62 -10.43
C ASP A 387 12.90 -6.45 -10.45
N ALA A 388 14.20 -6.73 -10.58
CA ALA A 388 15.20 -5.69 -10.79
C ALA A 388 14.81 -4.76 -11.95
N LEU A 389 15.02 -3.44 -11.79
CA LEU A 389 14.60 -2.36 -12.70
C LEU A 389 13.08 -2.15 -12.88
N SER A 390 12.21 -2.93 -12.21
CA SER A 390 10.77 -2.66 -12.17
C SER A 390 10.45 -1.40 -11.34
N GLY A 391 9.27 -0.81 -11.53
CA GLY A 391 8.89 0.39 -10.77
C GLY A 391 8.81 0.18 -9.26
N GLU A 392 8.38 -1.00 -8.79
CA GLU A 392 8.42 -1.35 -7.36
C GLU A 392 9.86 -1.37 -6.83
N SER A 393 10.77 -2.01 -7.56
CA SER A 393 12.19 -2.06 -7.21
C SER A 393 12.84 -0.68 -7.29
N ASN A 394 12.50 0.12 -8.29
CA ASN A 394 13.02 1.47 -8.46
C ASN A 394 12.48 2.41 -7.38
N THR A 395 11.22 2.21 -6.93
CA THR A 395 10.66 2.97 -5.81
C THR A 395 11.46 2.69 -4.55
N ARG A 396 11.67 1.41 -4.19
CA ARG A 396 12.53 1.06 -3.04
C ARG A 396 13.93 1.62 -3.18
N ARG A 397 14.54 1.46 -4.36
CA ARG A 397 15.86 2.04 -4.67
C ARG A 397 15.89 3.54 -4.39
N TYR A 398 14.95 4.30 -4.94
CA TYR A 398 14.88 5.74 -4.77
C TYR A 398 14.75 6.12 -3.29
N LEU A 399 13.84 5.49 -2.54
CA LEU A 399 13.63 5.81 -1.12
C LEU A 399 14.85 5.49 -0.25
N ILE A 400 15.58 4.41 -0.58
CA ILE A 400 16.77 3.97 0.17
C ILE A 400 18.00 4.80 -0.22
N GLU A 401 18.22 5.03 -1.51
CA GLU A 401 19.38 5.81 -2.00
C GLU A 401 19.28 7.31 -1.69
N GLN A 402 18.07 7.86 -1.63
CA GLN A 402 17.84 9.22 -1.10
C GLN A 402 17.85 9.29 0.43
N ASP A 403 18.07 8.15 1.10
CA ASP A 403 18.09 8.04 2.56
C ASP A 403 16.79 8.51 3.24
N PHE A 404 15.64 8.36 2.57
CA PHE A 404 14.33 8.73 3.12
C PHE A 404 13.75 7.67 4.03
N LEU A 405 13.87 6.39 3.66
CA LEU A 405 13.34 5.28 4.44
C LEU A 405 14.13 5.13 5.74
N GLU A 406 13.50 5.33 6.89
CA GLU A 406 14.17 5.35 8.20
C GLU A 406 13.90 4.10 9.02
N THR A 407 12.65 3.63 9.05
CA THR A 407 12.26 2.46 9.83
C THR A 407 11.09 1.74 9.19
N ILE A 408 11.06 0.42 9.31
CA ILE A 408 9.88 -0.41 9.02
C ILE A 408 9.51 -1.19 10.28
N ILE A 409 8.25 -1.09 10.71
CA ILE A 409 7.72 -1.81 11.87
C ILE A 409 6.69 -2.83 11.40
N ALA A 410 6.93 -4.12 11.60
CA ALA A 410 5.94 -5.16 11.35
C ALA A 410 4.91 -5.21 12.49
N LEU A 411 3.63 -5.13 12.14
CA LEU A 411 2.53 -5.08 13.10
C LEU A 411 1.96 -6.48 13.38
N PRO A 412 1.35 -6.70 14.57
CA PRO A 412 0.62 -7.92 14.87
C PRO A 412 -0.46 -8.26 13.84
N LYS A 413 -0.64 -9.56 13.58
CA LYS A 413 -1.73 -10.06 12.74
C LYS A 413 -3.09 -9.70 13.34
N ASN A 414 -4.09 -9.58 12.48
CA ASN A 414 -5.48 -9.27 12.87
C ASN A 414 -5.60 -7.99 13.72
N MET A 415 -4.70 -7.04 13.52
CA MET A 415 -4.86 -5.70 14.10
C MET A 415 -5.88 -4.87 13.34
N PHE A 416 -5.94 -5.01 12.02
CA PHE A 416 -6.87 -4.31 11.15
C PHE A 416 -8.13 -5.15 10.91
N TYR A 417 -9.25 -4.47 10.62
CA TYR A 417 -10.52 -5.14 10.37
C TYR A 417 -10.46 -6.02 9.11
N ASN A 418 -11.04 -7.22 9.22
CA ASN A 418 -11.33 -8.11 8.10
C ASN A 418 -10.11 -8.48 7.23
N THR A 419 -8.91 -8.44 7.81
CA THR A 419 -7.69 -8.94 7.16
C THR A 419 -6.77 -9.65 8.13
N GLY A 420 -6.29 -10.84 7.72
CA GLY A 420 -5.22 -11.58 8.38
C GLY A 420 -3.85 -11.32 7.76
N ILE A 421 -3.75 -10.34 6.86
CA ILE A 421 -2.51 -9.98 6.17
C ILE A 421 -1.56 -9.31 7.16
N ASN A 422 -0.26 -9.59 7.03
CA ASN A 422 0.77 -8.86 7.76
C ASN A 422 0.81 -7.41 7.25
N THR A 423 0.76 -6.46 8.18
CA THR A 423 0.83 -5.04 7.90
C THR A 423 2.10 -4.44 8.49
N TYR A 424 2.56 -3.35 7.91
CA TYR A 424 3.82 -2.72 8.25
C TYR A 424 3.62 -1.21 8.31
N LEU A 425 4.25 -0.55 9.27
CA LEU A 425 4.42 0.91 9.25
C LEU A 425 5.73 1.22 8.56
N TRP A 426 5.68 2.04 7.51
CA TRP A 426 6.88 2.62 6.91
C TRP A 426 7.04 4.04 7.43
N ILE A 427 8.20 4.31 8.02
CA ILE A 427 8.59 5.62 8.55
C ILE A 427 9.61 6.21 7.60
N LEU A 428 9.30 7.38 7.04
CA LEU A 428 10.20 8.10 6.15
C LEU A 428 10.40 9.53 6.64
N THR A 429 11.59 10.08 6.40
CA THR A 429 11.88 11.48 6.65
C THR A 429 12.90 12.02 5.65
N ASN A 430 12.79 13.29 5.28
CA ASN A 430 13.82 13.99 4.50
C ASN A 430 15.02 14.44 5.37
N HIS A 431 14.94 14.30 6.70
CA HIS A 431 16.01 14.69 7.64
C HIS A 431 16.18 13.64 8.75
N LYS A 432 16.99 12.62 8.48
CA LYS A 432 17.37 11.63 9.50
C LYS A 432 18.31 12.23 10.55
N GLU A 433 18.15 11.79 11.80
CA GLU A 433 19.14 12.01 12.86
C GLU A 433 20.52 11.48 12.45
N ASP A 434 21.60 12.11 12.91
CA ASP A 434 22.97 11.74 12.53
C ASP A 434 23.29 10.25 12.75
N LYS A 435 22.77 9.65 13.84
CA LYS A 435 22.96 8.23 14.14
C LYS A 435 22.25 7.29 13.16
N ARG A 436 21.23 7.77 12.44
CA ARG A 436 20.37 7.01 11.51
C ARG A 436 20.72 7.21 10.04
N LYS A 437 21.58 8.19 9.71
CA LYS A 437 21.99 8.45 8.33
C LYS A 437 22.56 7.19 7.68
N HIS A 438 22.14 6.94 6.44
CA HIS A 438 22.51 5.77 5.64
C HIS A 438 22.10 4.41 6.22
N LYS A 439 21.18 4.41 7.19
CA LYS A 439 20.72 3.21 7.90
C LYS A 439 19.21 3.11 7.92
N ILE A 440 18.73 1.87 7.99
CA ILE A 440 17.32 1.52 8.13
C ILE A 440 17.17 0.57 9.31
N GLN A 441 16.25 0.89 10.21
CA GLN A 441 15.87 0.02 11.31
C GLN A 441 14.66 -0.83 10.92
N LEU A 442 14.72 -2.13 11.14
CA LEU A 442 13.57 -3.03 11.05
C LEU A 442 13.16 -3.43 12.46
N ILE A 443 11.87 -3.31 12.79
CA ILE A 443 11.33 -3.64 14.11
C ILE A 443 10.22 -4.67 13.95
N ASP A 444 10.37 -5.81 14.60
CA ASP A 444 9.36 -6.86 14.63
C ASP A 444 8.45 -6.71 15.86
N ALA A 445 7.30 -6.07 15.67
CA ALA A 445 6.30 -5.91 16.72
C ALA A 445 5.16 -6.93 16.62
N ARG A 446 5.30 -8.01 15.82
CA ARG A 446 4.22 -8.98 15.56
C ARG A 446 3.69 -9.64 16.84
N GLU A 447 4.55 -9.85 17.83
CA GLU A 447 4.20 -10.46 19.12
C GLU A 447 3.94 -9.43 20.23
N ILE A 448 4.01 -8.12 19.94
CA ILE A 448 3.80 -7.04 20.93
C ILE A 448 2.35 -6.59 20.87
N TYR A 449 1.43 -7.33 21.48
CA TYR A 449 0.01 -6.97 21.52
C TYR A 449 -0.71 -7.46 22.77
N SER A 450 -1.86 -6.85 23.05
CA SER A 450 -2.81 -7.32 24.04
C SER A 450 -3.97 -7.99 23.34
N LYS A 451 -4.42 -9.15 23.86
CA LYS A 451 -5.61 -9.83 23.34
C LYS A 451 -6.86 -9.05 23.73
N ARG A 452 -7.80 -8.93 22.81
CA ARG A 452 -9.09 -8.31 23.09
C ARG A 452 -9.99 -9.26 23.88
N ASN A 453 -10.76 -8.70 24.81
CA ASN A 453 -11.81 -9.44 25.53
C ASN A 453 -12.98 -9.85 24.62
N LYS A 454 -13.25 -9.07 23.56
CA LYS A 454 -14.23 -9.36 22.51
C LYS A 454 -13.64 -9.03 21.15
N ASN A 455 -13.72 -9.98 20.22
CA ASN A 455 -13.30 -9.78 18.84
C ASN A 455 -14.22 -8.77 18.13
N LEU A 456 -13.65 -8.01 17.20
CA LEU A 456 -14.41 -7.14 16.29
C LEU A 456 -14.19 -7.67 14.86
N GLY A 457 -15.10 -8.50 14.36
CA GLY A 457 -14.85 -9.28 13.15
C GLY A 457 -13.68 -10.26 13.36
N THR A 458 -12.71 -10.26 12.44
CA THR A 458 -11.47 -11.07 12.58
C THR A 458 -10.46 -10.48 13.58
N LYS A 459 -10.63 -9.23 14.01
CA LYS A 459 -9.68 -8.55 14.90
C LYS A 459 -9.72 -9.11 16.32
N ASN A 460 -8.55 -9.52 16.82
CA ASN A 460 -8.37 -10.04 18.18
C ASN A 460 -7.15 -9.47 18.93
N ALA A 461 -6.33 -8.64 18.27
CA ALA A 461 -5.14 -7.99 18.84
C ALA A 461 -5.33 -6.47 18.95
N GLU A 462 -4.77 -5.83 19.97
CA GLU A 462 -4.72 -4.36 20.12
C GLU A 462 -3.42 -3.90 20.78
N PHE A 463 -3.02 -2.66 20.53
CA PHE A 463 -1.95 -2.02 21.28
C PHE A 463 -2.49 -1.38 22.57
N SER A 464 -2.09 -1.92 23.71
CA SER A 464 -2.20 -1.21 24.97
C SER A 464 -1.18 -0.05 25.01
N HIS A 465 -1.36 0.88 25.94
CA HIS A 465 -0.36 1.93 26.17
C HIS A 465 1.04 1.34 26.47
N ALA A 466 1.12 0.21 27.20
CA ALA A 466 2.40 -0.45 27.46
C ALA A 466 3.05 -0.96 26.16
N ASN A 467 2.26 -1.57 25.26
CA ASN A 467 2.73 -2.05 23.97
C ASN A 467 3.25 -0.90 23.09
N GLN A 468 2.51 0.22 23.05
CA GLN A 468 2.94 1.41 22.31
C GLN A 468 4.28 1.95 22.84
N GLN A 469 4.44 2.05 24.17
CA GLN A 469 5.69 2.51 24.78
C GLN A 469 6.87 1.55 24.51
N GLU A 470 6.61 0.25 24.49
CA GLU A 470 7.64 -0.75 24.13
C GLU A 470 8.12 -0.54 22.69
N ILE A 471 7.20 -0.39 21.73
CA ILE A 471 7.54 -0.15 20.32
C ILE A 471 8.26 1.18 20.15
N LEU A 472 7.79 2.24 20.81
CA LEU A 472 8.45 3.56 20.79
C LEU A 472 9.85 3.52 21.37
N LYS A 473 10.07 2.72 22.43
CA LYS A 473 11.39 2.51 22.99
C LYS A 473 12.32 1.82 21.99
N LEU A 474 11.89 0.72 21.36
CA LEU A 474 12.66 0.04 20.32
C LEU A 474 13.04 0.99 19.20
N TYR A 475 12.08 1.80 18.75
CA TYR A 475 12.28 2.84 17.75
C TYR A 475 13.33 3.85 18.23
N ASN A 476 13.12 4.55 19.35
CA ASN A 476 13.97 5.65 19.79
C ASN A 476 15.39 5.23 20.19
N ASP A 477 15.52 4.08 20.86
CA ASP A 477 16.80 3.57 21.35
C ASP A 477 17.76 3.32 20.17
N PHE A 478 17.23 2.82 19.04
CA PHE A 478 18.00 2.52 17.83
C PHE A 478 19.19 1.58 18.14
N LEU A 479 18.87 0.42 18.72
CA LEU A 479 19.86 -0.58 19.16
C LEU A 479 19.56 -1.95 18.54
N GLU A 480 20.62 -2.69 18.19
CA GLU A 480 20.57 -4.08 17.75
C GLU A 480 20.05 -5.01 18.86
N GLN A 481 18.92 -5.67 18.60
CA GLN A 481 18.21 -6.56 19.52
C GLN A 481 17.55 -7.71 18.73
N GLU A 482 16.82 -8.61 19.40
CA GLU A 482 16.11 -9.71 18.74
C GLU A 482 15.00 -9.20 17.82
N ASN A 483 14.18 -8.27 18.33
CA ASN A 483 13.04 -7.65 17.64
C ASN A 483 13.39 -6.30 16.99
N SER A 484 14.67 -5.91 16.95
CA SER A 484 15.12 -4.69 16.26
C SER A 484 16.48 -4.91 15.60
N LYS A 485 16.54 -4.74 14.28
CA LYS A 485 17.76 -4.94 13.46
C LYS A 485 18.07 -3.66 12.69
N ILE A 486 19.34 -3.31 12.55
CA ILE A 486 19.80 -2.10 11.88
C ILE A 486 20.68 -2.52 10.70
N PHE A 487 20.35 -1.97 9.53
CA PHE A 487 21.01 -2.28 8.28
C PHE A 487 21.54 -1.02 7.64
N ASP A 488 22.66 -1.14 6.93
CA ASP A 488 23.13 -0.10 6.04
C ASP A 488 22.27 -0.11 4.76
N ASN A 489 22.12 1.02 4.08
CA ASN A 489 21.30 1.11 2.87
C ASN A 489 21.70 0.09 1.77
N THR A 490 22.99 -0.29 1.71
CA THR A 490 23.51 -1.32 0.80
C THR A 490 22.94 -2.71 1.03
N ASP A 491 22.48 -3.04 2.24
CA ASP A 491 22.05 -4.39 2.62
C ASP A 491 20.76 -4.83 1.89
N PHE A 492 20.00 -3.88 1.34
CA PHE A 492 18.75 -4.14 0.63
C PHE A 492 18.89 -4.22 -0.88
N GLY A 493 20.06 -3.85 -1.41
CA GLY A 493 20.35 -3.91 -2.83
C GLY A 493 20.85 -5.29 -3.26
N TYR A 494 20.52 -5.68 -4.48
CA TYR A 494 21.06 -6.88 -5.13
C TYR A 494 21.31 -6.65 -6.61
N LEU A 495 22.27 -7.37 -7.17
CA LEU A 495 22.45 -7.50 -8.61
C LEU A 495 21.74 -8.75 -9.10
N LYS A 496 20.83 -8.57 -10.05
CA LYS A 496 20.31 -9.68 -10.84
C LYS A 496 21.20 -9.87 -12.06
N VAL A 497 21.87 -11.02 -12.13
CA VAL A 497 22.76 -11.40 -13.23
C VAL A 497 22.32 -12.69 -13.87
N THR A 498 22.61 -12.85 -15.16
CA THR A 498 22.43 -14.13 -15.85
C THR A 498 23.75 -14.88 -15.85
N ILE A 499 23.74 -16.06 -15.24
CA ILE A 499 24.84 -17.01 -15.27
C ILE A 499 24.61 -17.94 -16.45
N ASN A 500 25.60 -18.02 -17.34
CA ASN A 500 25.56 -18.86 -18.53
C ASN A 500 26.42 -20.09 -18.34
N ARG A 501 26.00 -21.19 -18.95
CA ARG A 501 26.84 -22.37 -19.16
C ARG A 501 27.11 -22.54 -20.66
N PRO A 502 28.30 -23.01 -21.05
CA PRO A 502 28.64 -23.16 -22.46
C PRO A 502 27.81 -24.26 -23.11
N LEU A 503 27.32 -24.00 -24.32
CA LEU A 503 26.68 -24.98 -25.17
C LEU A 503 27.68 -26.06 -25.57
N ARG A 504 27.29 -27.32 -25.46
CA ARG A 504 28.07 -28.48 -25.89
C ARG A 504 27.24 -29.31 -26.84
N LEU A 505 27.74 -29.46 -28.06
CA LEU A 505 27.03 -30.19 -29.12
C LEU A 505 27.88 -31.36 -29.60
N SER A 506 27.26 -32.52 -29.68
CA SER A 506 27.76 -33.65 -30.47
C SER A 506 27.01 -33.74 -31.80
N VAL A 507 27.69 -34.23 -32.83
CA VAL A 507 27.13 -34.42 -34.16
C VAL A 507 26.86 -35.90 -34.40
N HIS A 508 25.58 -36.25 -34.51
CA HIS A 508 25.07 -37.58 -34.74
C HIS A 508 24.76 -37.75 -36.23
N LEU A 509 25.73 -38.25 -36.98
CA LEU A 509 25.60 -38.57 -38.41
C LEU A 509 25.82 -40.06 -38.63
N ASN A 510 24.82 -40.87 -38.27
CA ASN A 510 24.78 -42.28 -38.64
C ASN A 510 23.70 -42.50 -39.72
N ASN A 511 23.62 -43.71 -40.27
CA ASN A 511 22.67 -44.02 -41.34
C ASN A 511 21.21 -43.74 -40.95
N GLN A 512 20.84 -43.96 -39.68
CA GLN A 512 19.49 -43.70 -39.19
C GLN A 512 19.19 -42.20 -39.10
N THR A 513 20.03 -41.41 -38.41
CA THR A 513 19.80 -39.96 -38.25
C THR A 513 19.89 -39.23 -39.57
N PHE A 514 20.74 -39.70 -40.48
CA PHE A 514 20.84 -39.15 -41.82
C PHE A 514 19.60 -39.44 -42.69
N THR A 515 19.01 -40.64 -42.57
CA THR A 515 17.73 -40.97 -43.21
C THR A 515 16.61 -40.09 -42.65
N GLN A 516 16.51 -39.98 -41.31
CA GLN A 516 15.54 -39.09 -40.65
C GLN A 516 15.69 -37.64 -41.11
N PHE A 517 16.92 -37.14 -41.24
CA PHE A 517 17.19 -35.80 -41.77
C PHE A 517 16.71 -35.65 -43.22
N LYS A 518 16.98 -36.62 -44.09
CA LYS A 518 16.52 -36.60 -45.49
C LYS A 518 15.00 -36.60 -45.58
N ASP A 519 14.33 -37.44 -44.80
CA ASP A 519 12.87 -37.53 -44.78
C ASP A 519 12.26 -36.21 -44.29
N ALA A 520 12.79 -35.64 -43.20
CA ALA A 520 12.36 -34.36 -42.68
C ALA A 520 12.62 -33.21 -43.69
N LEU A 521 13.76 -33.24 -44.39
CA LEU A 521 14.11 -32.27 -45.41
C LEU A 521 13.15 -32.34 -46.63
N ASN A 522 12.79 -33.54 -47.07
CA ASN A 522 11.85 -33.73 -48.19
C ASN A 522 10.45 -33.16 -47.91
N ASN A 523 10.09 -33.06 -46.63
CA ASN A 523 8.84 -32.45 -46.18
C ASN A 523 8.91 -30.92 -46.03
N LYS A 524 10.05 -30.29 -46.31
CA LYS A 524 10.20 -28.82 -46.25
C LYS A 524 9.68 -28.11 -47.51
N PRO A 525 9.30 -26.83 -47.40
CA PRO A 525 8.98 -26.00 -48.56
C PRO A 525 10.12 -25.96 -49.57
N LEU A 526 9.79 -25.85 -50.86
CA LEU A 526 10.72 -25.91 -51.99
C LEU A 526 11.96 -25.01 -51.82
N LYS A 527 11.80 -23.83 -51.21
CA LYS A 527 12.89 -22.90 -50.92
C LYS A 527 13.95 -23.51 -49.98
N ALA A 528 13.52 -24.11 -48.86
CA ALA A 528 14.41 -24.74 -47.89
C ALA A 528 14.98 -26.06 -48.43
N LEU A 529 14.17 -26.82 -49.17
CA LEU A 529 14.62 -28.01 -49.87
C LEU A 529 15.76 -27.70 -50.85
N ASN A 530 15.60 -26.71 -51.73
CA ASN A 530 16.64 -26.29 -52.67
C ASN A 530 17.89 -25.73 -51.98
N GLU A 531 17.72 -25.08 -50.83
CA GLU A 531 18.83 -24.53 -50.06
C GLU A 531 19.67 -25.63 -49.40
N LEU A 532 19.04 -26.66 -48.82
CA LEU A 532 19.73 -27.66 -47.99
C LEU A 532 20.08 -28.96 -48.72
N THR A 533 19.37 -29.32 -49.81
CA THR A 533 19.66 -30.54 -50.59
C THR A 533 21.13 -30.64 -51.01
N PRO A 534 21.81 -29.57 -51.45
CA PRO A 534 23.24 -29.64 -51.81
C PRO A 534 24.16 -30.09 -50.66
N LEU A 535 23.76 -29.83 -49.41
CA LEU A 535 24.55 -30.19 -48.22
C LEU A 535 24.47 -31.68 -47.88
N THR A 536 23.48 -32.42 -48.39
CA THR A 536 23.32 -33.86 -48.13
C THR A 536 24.54 -34.67 -48.59
N LYS A 537 25.14 -34.32 -49.74
CA LYS A 537 26.35 -34.95 -50.24
C LYS A 537 27.56 -34.76 -49.34
N ILE A 538 27.61 -33.64 -48.61
CA ILE A 538 28.67 -33.37 -47.64
C ILE A 538 28.39 -34.14 -46.35
N LEU A 539 27.15 -34.13 -45.87
CA LEU A 539 26.76 -34.90 -44.70
C LEU A 539 27.05 -36.41 -44.87
N GLU A 540 26.89 -36.95 -46.07
CA GLU A 540 27.25 -38.35 -46.40
C GLU A 540 28.72 -38.68 -46.14
N THR A 541 29.65 -37.73 -46.34
CA THR A 541 31.08 -37.98 -46.10
C THR A 541 31.43 -38.05 -44.62
N PHE A 542 30.55 -37.59 -43.75
CA PHE A 542 30.72 -37.62 -42.29
C PHE A 542 29.99 -38.79 -41.64
N LEU A 543 29.40 -39.72 -42.39
CA LEU A 543 28.67 -40.86 -41.82
C LEU A 543 29.58 -41.75 -40.97
N THR A 544 29.18 -41.97 -39.72
CA THR A 544 29.89 -42.82 -38.76
C THR A 544 28.92 -43.30 -37.67
N ASP A 545 29.20 -44.46 -37.08
CA ASP A 545 28.40 -44.99 -35.98
C ASP A 545 28.69 -44.26 -34.65
N THR A 546 29.85 -43.62 -34.52
CA THR A 546 30.26 -42.89 -33.31
C THR A 546 30.05 -41.38 -33.47
N PRO A 547 29.28 -40.70 -32.58
CA PRO A 547 29.08 -39.26 -32.69
C PRO A 547 30.36 -38.44 -32.61
N TYR A 548 30.46 -37.37 -33.40
CA TYR A 548 31.55 -36.41 -33.24
C TYR A 548 31.32 -35.58 -31.98
N LYS A 549 32.28 -35.59 -31.06
CA LYS A 549 32.20 -34.84 -29.80
C LYS A 549 32.78 -33.42 -29.89
N ASP A 550 33.33 -33.03 -31.02
CA ASP A 550 33.82 -31.66 -31.26
C ASP A 550 33.08 -31.04 -32.44
N PHE A 551 32.04 -30.27 -32.12
CA PHE A 551 31.26 -29.53 -33.11
C PHE A 551 32.10 -28.49 -33.85
N ASN A 552 33.12 -27.89 -33.22
CA ASN A 552 33.93 -26.86 -33.88
C ASN A 552 34.82 -27.47 -34.96
N ALA A 553 35.43 -28.61 -34.66
CA ALA A 553 36.20 -29.38 -35.64
C ALA A 553 35.32 -29.81 -36.81
N PHE A 554 34.13 -30.36 -36.52
CA PHE A 554 33.14 -30.70 -37.55
C PHE A 554 32.76 -29.47 -38.40
N LYS A 555 32.44 -28.34 -37.76
CA LYS A 555 32.06 -27.10 -38.46
C LYS A 555 33.16 -26.62 -39.40
N LEU A 556 34.42 -26.65 -38.96
CA LEU A 556 35.57 -26.25 -39.76
C LEU A 556 35.73 -27.16 -40.99
N GLU A 557 35.71 -28.47 -40.79
CA GLU A 557 35.90 -29.46 -41.86
C GLU A 557 34.74 -29.45 -42.86
N PHE A 558 33.50 -29.41 -42.36
CA PHE A 558 32.30 -29.33 -43.18
C PHE A 558 32.32 -28.08 -44.07
N ASN A 559 32.66 -26.92 -43.50
CA ASN A 559 32.73 -25.67 -44.26
C ASN A 559 33.85 -25.71 -45.31
N LYS A 560 34.98 -26.35 -45.01
CA LYS A 560 36.07 -26.58 -45.98
C LYS A 560 35.62 -27.45 -47.14
N LEU A 561 34.92 -28.57 -46.86
CA LEU A 561 34.37 -29.46 -47.89
C LEU A 561 33.28 -28.78 -48.71
N ALA A 562 32.41 -27.97 -48.09
CA ALA A 562 31.41 -27.19 -48.79
C ALA A 562 32.03 -26.22 -49.80
N LYS A 563 33.10 -25.52 -49.39
CA LYS A 563 33.86 -24.64 -50.27
C LYS A 563 34.55 -25.40 -51.41
N ALA A 564 35.13 -26.58 -51.12
CA ALA A 564 35.75 -27.42 -52.15
C ALA A 564 34.74 -27.90 -53.22
N HIS A 565 33.50 -28.17 -52.81
CA HIS A 565 32.38 -28.50 -53.69
C HIS A 565 31.71 -27.26 -54.33
N LYS A 566 32.28 -26.07 -54.16
CA LYS A 566 31.76 -24.79 -54.69
C LYS A 566 30.33 -24.47 -54.24
N LEU A 567 29.93 -24.93 -53.05
CA LEU A 567 28.64 -24.60 -52.46
C LEU A 567 28.70 -23.23 -51.78
N LYS A 568 27.60 -22.46 -51.85
CA LYS A 568 27.44 -21.22 -51.08
C LYS A 568 27.00 -21.51 -49.64
N GLN A 569 26.34 -22.64 -49.43
CA GLN A 569 25.82 -23.10 -48.14
C GLN A 569 26.92 -23.72 -47.29
N ASN A 570 26.73 -23.70 -45.98
CA ASN A 570 27.71 -24.16 -44.99
C ASN A 570 26.98 -24.66 -43.72
N VAL A 571 27.71 -24.99 -42.63
CA VAL A 571 27.07 -25.45 -41.38
C VAL A 571 26.09 -24.42 -40.83
N LYS A 572 26.35 -23.12 -40.96
CA LYS A 572 25.39 -22.09 -40.53
C LYS A 572 24.08 -22.13 -41.30
N THR A 573 24.11 -22.60 -42.54
CA THR A 573 22.87 -22.84 -43.29
C THR A 573 22.03 -23.94 -42.63
N LEU A 574 22.65 -25.00 -42.09
CA LEU A 574 21.94 -26.03 -41.32
C LEU A 574 21.42 -25.49 -39.99
N GLU A 575 22.24 -24.74 -39.23
CA GLU A 575 21.87 -24.15 -37.93
C GLU A 575 20.65 -23.22 -38.02
N LYS A 576 20.43 -22.55 -39.15
CA LYS A 576 19.24 -21.71 -39.39
C LYS A 576 17.93 -22.51 -39.39
N HIS A 577 17.99 -23.79 -39.76
CA HIS A 577 16.83 -24.69 -39.77
C HIS A 577 16.87 -25.55 -38.49
N LYS A 578 16.41 -24.96 -37.37
CA LYS A 578 16.53 -25.54 -36.02
C LYS A 578 15.94 -26.94 -35.89
N ASP A 579 14.81 -27.21 -36.54
CA ASP A 579 14.15 -28.51 -36.48
C ASP A 579 14.94 -29.60 -37.21
N LEU A 580 15.59 -29.26 -38.33
CA LEU A 580 16.46 -30.19 -39.06
C LEU A 580 17.82 -30.36 -38.38
N SER A 581 18.42 -29.26 -37.93
CA SER A 581 19.70 -29.32 -37.22
C SER A 581 19.58 -30.05 -35.88
N ALA A 582 18.45 -29.97 -35.17
CA ALA A 582 18.22 -30.75 -33.95
C ALA A 582 18.19 -32.28 -34.17
N ILE A 583 17.99 -32.76 -35.40
CA ILE A 583 18.13 -34.18 -35.74
C ILE A 583 19.60 -34.61 -35.67
N LEU A 584 20.50 -33.73 -36.13
CA LEU A 584 21.92 -34.00 -36.31
C LEU A 584 22.77 -33.55 -35.11
N PHE A 585 22.45 -32.42 -34.51
CA PHE A 585 23.21 -31.79 -33.45
C PHE A 585 22.47 -32.01 -32.14
N LYS A 586 23.10 -32.74 -31.22
CA LYS A 586 22.53 -33.11 -29.93
C LYS A 586 23.30 -32.41 -28.81
N ILE A 587 22.57 -31.94 -27.80
CA ILE A 587 23.20 -31.44 -26.58
C ILE A 587 23.85 -32.62 -25.87
N ASP A 588 25.12 -32.46 -25.50
CA ASP A 588 25.94 -33.53 -24.94
C ASP A 588 26.97 -32.96 -23.97
N GLU A 589 26.79 -33.19 -22.68
CA GLU A 589 27.64 -32.64 -21.62
C GLU A 589 29.11 -33.09 -21.75
N ASN A 590 29.36 -34.21 -22.42
CA ASN A 590 30.71 -34.74 -22.64
C ASN A 590 31.35 -34.23 -23.94
N ALA A 591 30.66 -33.41 -24.73
CA ALA A 591 31.18 -32.80 -25.94
C ALA A 591 32.00 -31.53 -25.64
N GLN A 592 32.84 -31.12 -26.59
CA GLN A 592 33.59 -29.86 -26.51
C GLN A 592 32.66 -28.64 -26.55
N ILE A 593 33.10 -27.54 -25.93
CA ILE A 593 32.36 -26.27 -25.91
C ILE A 593 32.22 -25.75 -27.34
N VAL A 594 31.02 -25.35 -27.72
CA VAL A 594 30.75 -24.68 -29.00
C VAL A 594 31.23 -23.23 -28.93
N LEU A 595 32.01 -22.82 -29.92
CA LEU A 595 32.55 -21.48 -30.05
C LEU A 595 31.92 -20.71 -31.23
N ASP A 596 31.78 -19.41 -31.06
CA ASP A 596 31.44 -18.51 -32.16
C ASP A 596 32.66 -18.30 -33.10
N ASP A 597 32.48 -17.55 -34.19
CA ASP A 597 33.56 -17.31 -35.14
C ASP A 597 34.69 -16.40 -34.59
N LYS A 598 34.50 -15.81 -33.40
CA LYS A 598 35.48 -15.01 -32.68
C LYS A 598 36.13 -15.79 -31.53
N ASN A 599 35.88 -17.11 -31.45
CA ASN A 599 36.33 -18.02 -30.38
C ASN A 599 35.74 -17.71 -29.00
N ASN A 600 34.60 -17.02 -28.92
CA ASN A 600 33.87 -16.85 -27.66
C ASN A 600 32.97 -18.07 -27.40
N LYS A 601 32.76 -18.40 -26.12
CA LYS A 601 31.83 -19.44 -25.70
C LYS A 601 30.40 -19.06 -26.10
N ILE A 602 29.67 -19.98 -26.72
CA ILE A 602 28.23 -19.81 -26.96
C ILE A 602 27.48 -20.32 -25.74
N ALA A 603 26.55 -19.54 -25.19
CA ALA A 603 25.73 -19.95 -24.06
C ALA A 603 24.65 -20.98 -24.47
N ASP A 604 24.47 -22.03 -23.66
CA ASP A 604 23.33 -22.96 -23.81
C ASP A 604 22.04 -22.26 -23.36
N PRO A 605 21.03 -22.12 -24.24
CA PRO A 605 19.78 -21.46 -23.88
C PRO A 605 18.98 -22.20 -22.79
N ASN A 606 19.21 -23.50 -22.59
CA ASN A 606 18.49 -24.32 -21.61
C ASN A 606 19.15 -24.31 -20.22
N LEU A 607 20.37 -23.81 -20.12
CA LEU A 607 21.17 -23.78 -18.88
C LEU A 607 21.51 -22.34 -18.46
N LYS A 608 20.62 -21.40 -18.77
CA LYS A 608 20.71 -20.01 -18.30
C LYS A 608 19.97 -19.89 -16.99
N GLU A 609 20.68 -19.45 -15.97
CA GLU A 609 20.15 -19.26 -14.63
C GLU A 609 20.26 -17.80 -14.24
N SER A 610 19.28 -17.31 -13.49
CA SER A 610 19.28 -15.94 -12.99
C SER A 610 19.61 -15.96 -11.50
N GLU A 611 20.70 -15.32 -11.15
CA GLU A 611 21.17 -15.20 -9.77
C GLU A 611 20.89 -13.80 -9.24
N LYS A 612 20.51 -13.71 -7.96
CA LYS A 612 20.42 -12.46 -7.20
C LYS A 612 21.58 -12.40 -6.22
N ILE A 613 22.56 -11.55 -6.50
CA ILE A 613 23.77 -11.39 -5.67
C ILE A 613 23.56 -10.17 -4.76
N PRO A 614 23.46 -10.34 -3.43
CA PRO A 614 23.36 -9.21 -2.50
C PRO A 614 24.56 -8.26 -2.64
N LEU A 615 24.33 -6.95 -2.61
CA LEU A 615 25.43 -5.97 -2.68
C LEU A 615 26.38 -6.08 -1.49
N ASN A 616 25.86 -6.49 -0.34
CA ASN A 616 26.65 -6.70 0.88
C ASN A 616 27.32 -8.09 0.96
N TYR A 617 27.27 -8.90 -0.10
CA TYR A 617 27.84 -10.25 -0.10
C TYR A 617 29.36 -10.22 0.20
N ASP A 618 30.10 -9.28 -0.40
CA ASP A 618 31.49 -9.01 -0.07
C ASP A 618 31.64 -7.60 0.50
N LYS A 619 31.50 -7.49 1.83
CA LYS A 619 31.60 -6.21 2.56
C LYS A 619 32.94 -5.51 2.37
N SER A 620 34.00 -6.23 1.96
CA SER A 620 35.33 -5.61 1.75
C SER A 620 35.37 -4.67 0.53
N LEU A 621 34.42 -4.82 -0.39
CA LEU A 621 34.34 -4.02 -1.61
C LEU A 621 33.79 -2.60 -1.38
N ASN A 622 33.21 -2.32 -0.20
CA ASN A 622 32.67 -1.01 0.17
C ASN A 622 31.85 -0.36 -0.96
N ILE A 623 30.79 -1.06 -1.39
CA ILE A 623 29.98 -0.62 -2.53
C ILE A 623 29.37 0.76 -2.26
N PRO A 624 29.59 1.76 -3.13
CA PRO A 624 29.06 3.10 -2.93
C PRO A 624 27.53 3.14 -2.92
N THR A 625 26.97 3.98 -2.06
CA THR A 625 25.53 4.30 -2.02
C THR A 625 25.37 5.83 -1.96
N PRO A 626 24.71 6.47 -2.92
CA PRO A 626 23.99 5.86 -4.06
C PRO A 626 24.93 5.23 -5.10
N LEU A 627 24.49 4.13 -5.70
CA LEU A 627 25.20 3.47 -6.79
C LEU A 627 24.86 4.17 -8.11
N ASN A 628 25.87 4.34 -8.98
CA ASN A 628 25.70 4.88 -10.33
C ASN A 628 26.16 3.85 -11.37
N LEU A 629 25.22 3.26 -12.11
CA LEU A 629 25.50 2.26 -13.15
C LEU A 629 26.12 2.83 -14.44
N LYS A 630 26.31 4.15 -14.54
CA LYS A 630 27.10 4.79 -15.59
C LYS A 630 28.55 5.04 -15.18
N ASP A 631 28.85 4.96 -13.90
CA ASP A 631 30.20 5.13 -13.38
C ASP A 631 31.03 3.85 -13.63
N LYS A 632 32.15 4.00 -14.34
CA LYS A 632 33.04 2.88 -14.67
C LYS A 632 33.69 2.26 -13.45
N GLU A 633 33.96 3.04 -12.40
CA GLU A 633 34.52 2.54 -11.15
C GLU A 633 33.50 1.68 -10.41
N HIS A 634 32.27 2.16 -10.30
CA HIS A 634 31.17 1.38 -9.70
C HIS A 634 30.95 0.07 -10.47
N ILE A 635 30.86 0.11 -11.80
CA ILE A 635 30.71 -1.10 -12.63
C ILE A 635 31.85 -2.10 -12.33
N ARG A 636 33.10 -1.63 -12.24
CA ARG A 636 34.25 -2.49 -11.94
C ARG A 636 34.16 -3.15 -10.56
N ILE A 637 33.65 -2.43 -9.55
CA ILE A 637 33.39 -2.97 -8.21
C ILE A 637 32.33 -4.08 -8.29
N LEU A 638 31.23 -3.84 -9.01
CA LEU A 638 30.15 -4.82 -9.19
C LEU A 638 30.62 -6.07 -9.97
N GLU A 639 31.45 -5.90 -11.01
CA GLU A 639 32.07 -7.03 -11.70
C GLU A 639 32.98 -7.86 -10.80
N THR A 640 33.64 -7.20 -9.83
CA THR A 640 34.47 -7.89 -8.82
C THR A 640 33.59 -8.67 -7.84
N LEU A 641 32.49 -8.08 -7.37
CA LEU A 641 31.48 -8.76 -6.56
C LEU A 641 30.95 -10.02 -7.27
N ILE A 642 30.57 -9.91 -8.54
CA ILE A 642 30.08 -11.05 -9.33
C ILE A 642 31.12 -12.15 -9.43
N LYS A 643 32.39 -11.80 -9.65
CA LYS A 643 33.49 -12.79 -9.71
C LYS A 643 33.68 -13.49 -8.36
N SER A 644 33.66 -12.75 -7.25
CA SER A 644 33.75 -13.32 -5.91
C SER A 644 32.61 -14.31 -5.64
N TYR A 645 31.36 -13.93 -5.95
CA TYR A 645 30.19 -14.80 -5.81
C TYR A 645 30.29 -16.04 -6.71
N LEU A 646 30.61 -15.86 -8.00
CA LEU A 646 30.72 -16.95 -8.96
C LEU A 646 31.76 -17.99 -8.52
N ASN A 647 32.92 -17.55 -8.02
CA ASN A 647 33.98 -18.43 -7.52
C ASN A 647 33.57 -19.22 -6.27
N ALA A 648 32.77 -18.62 -5.39
CA ALA A 648 32.39 -19.20 -4.11
C ALA A 648 31.16 -20.12 -4.21
N GLU A 649 30.12 -19.67 -4.90
CA GLU A 649 28.78 -20.31 -4.84
C GLU A 649 28.45 -21.12 -6.09
N ILE A 650 29.04 -20.80 -7.25
CA ILE A 650 28.63 -21.39 -8.54
C ILE A 650 29.67 -22.36 -9.09
N LEU A 651 30.91 -21.91 -9.25
CA LEU A 651 32.00 -22.69 -9.87
C LEU A 651 32.33 -24.02 -9.14
N PRO A 652 32.14 -24.18 -7.81
CA PRO A 652 32.30 -25.48 -7.17
C PRO A 652 31.32 -26.55 -7.66
N TYR A 653 30.13 -26.14 -8.11
CA TYR A 653 29.09 -27.05 -8.60
C TYR A 653 29.03 -27.09 -10.14
N ASN A 654 29.37 -25.98 -10.80
CA ASN A 654 29.33 -25.80 -12.24
C ASN A 654 30.63 -25.14 -12.74
N SER A 655 31.69 -25.93 -12.93
CA SER A 655 33.06 -25.44 -13.16
C SER A 655 33.28 -24.60 -14.44
N ASP A 656 32.37 -24.66 -15.40
CA ASP A 656 32.45 -23.92 -16.66
C ASP A 656 31.42 -22.80 -16.80
N ALA A 657 30.64 -22.53 -15.75
CA ALA A 657 29.72 -21.41 -15.67
C ALA A 657 30.45 -20.07 -15.78
N TYR A 658 29.81 -19.08 -16.39
CA TYR A 658 30.39 -17.75 -16.55
C TYR A 658 29.33 -16.65 -16.64
N TYR A 659 29.74 -15.46 -16.20
CA TYR A 659 29.03 -14.23 -16.43
C TYR A 659 29.59 -13.54 -17.69
N ASP A 660 28.70 -13.03 -18.55
CA ASP A 660 29.08 -12.29 -19.76
C ASP A 660 28.79 -10.80 -19.57
N SER A 661 29.84 -10.03 -19.22
CA SER A 661 29.73 -8.58 -19.01
C SER A 661 29.54 -7.79 -20.31
N THR A 662 29.70 -8.43 -21.48
CA THR A 662 29.53 -7.75 -22.77
C THR A 662 28.08 -7.64 -23.22
N LEU A 663 27.17 -8.39 -22.58
CA LEU A 663 25.75 -8.30 -22.86
C LEU A 663 25.19 -6.95 -22.41
N LYS A 664 24.36 -6.35 -23.27
CA LYS A 664 23.55 -5.19 -22.91
C LYS A 664 22.61 -5.58 -21.76
N ASP A 665 22.50 -4.72 -20.74
CA ASP A 665 21.65 -4.93 -19.55
C ASP A 665 22.04 -6.19 -18.73
N SER A 666 23.33 -6.56 -18.75
CA SER A 666 23.89 -7.68 -17.98
C SER A 666 23.91 -7.41 -16.47
N LEU A 667 23.87 -6.15 -16.07
CA LEU A 667 23.74 -5.69 -14.69
C LEU A 667 22.35 -5.10 -14.50
N LYS A 668 21.55 -5.77 -13.67
CA LYS A 668 20.23 -5.27 -13.29
C LYS A 668 20.20 -5.07 -11.79
N LEU A 669 20.19 -3.81 -11.38
CA LEU A 669 20.11 -3.47 -9.97
C LEU A 669 18.67 -3.61 -9.48
N GLY A 670 18.49 -4.32 -8.38
CA GLY A 670 17.23 -4.46 -7.70
C GLY A 670 17.36 -4.11 -6.23
N TYR A 671 16.24 -3.74 -5.61
CA TYR A 671 16.12 -3.55 -4.17
C TYR A 671 14.94 -4.36 -3.65
N GLU A 672 15.12 -5.04 -2.52
CA GLU A 672 14.08 -5.79 -1.83
C GLU A 672 14.34 -5.82 -0.32
N ILE A 673 13.28 -5.88 0.47
CA ILE A 673 13.32 -5.92 1.93
C ILE A 673 12.69 -7.24 2.37
N ASN A 674 13.49 -8.29 2.52
CA ASN A 674 12.98 -9.60 2.94
C ASN A 674 12.80 -9.66 4.46
N PHE A 675 11.80 -8.94 4.97
CA PHE A 675 11.53 -8.80 6.39
C PHE A 675 11.37 -10.16 7.10
N ASN A 676 10.65 -11.10 6.49
CA ASN A 676 10.42 -12.42 7.07
C ASN A 676 11.70 -13.23 7.21
N LYS A 677 12.63 -13.16 6.24
CA LYS A 677 13.93 -13.85 6.32
C LYS A 677 14.81 -13.30 7.44
N ILE A 678 14.70 -11.99 7.73
CA ILE A 678 15.52 -11.30 8.74
C ILE A 678 15.14 -11.74 10.16
N PHE A 679 13.84 -11.87 10.45
CA PHE A 679 13.33 -12.29 11.75
C PHE A 679 12.87 -13.76 11.77
N TYR A 680 13.36 -14.57 10.81
CA TYR A 680 13.06 -15.99 10.82
C TYR A 680 13.92 -16.68 11.88
N THR A 681 13.28 -17.12 12.95
CA THR A 681 13.90 -18.06 13.89
C THR A 681 13.61 -19.47 13.38
N GLN A 682 14.66 -20.23 13.08
CA GLN A 682 14.49 -21.64 12.74
C GLN A 682 13.85 -22.34 13.94
N GLU A 683 12.63 -22.85 13.78
CA GLU A 683 12.05 -23.74 14.78
C GLU A 683 13.02 -24.91 14.92
N ASN A 684 13.59 -25.08 16.11
CA ASN A 684 14.37 -26.27 16.41
C ASN A 684 13.40 -27.44 16.23
N THR A 685 13.48 -28.12 15.09
CA THR A 685 12.77 -29.38 14.92
C THR A 685 13.30 -30.28 16.01
N GLU A 686 12.43 -30.64 16.97
CA GLU A 686 12.74 -31.62 17.99
C GLU A 686 13.39 -32.83 17.31
N SER A 687 14.43 -33.39 17.93
CA SER A 687 15.14 -34.51 17.31
C SER A 687 14.14 -35.62 16.99
N LEU A 688 14.38 -36.36 15.90
CA LEU A 688 13.54 -37.50 15.52
C LEU A 688 13.33 -38.48 16.69
N GLU A 689 14.32 -38.60 17.58
CA GLU A 689 14.27 -39.39 18.80
C GLU A 689 13.26 -38.86 19.83
N THR A 690 13.16 -37.53 19.97
CA THR A 690 12.22 -36.87 20.89
C THR A 690 10.79 -36.99 20.39
N LEU A 691 10.57 -36.77 19.09
CA LEU A 691 9.26 -36.97 18.44
C LEU A 691 8.80 -38.43 18.52
N ALA A 692 9.72 -39.39 18.37
CA ALA A 692 9.42 -40.81 18.50
C ALA A 692 9.02 -41.20 19.94
N LEU A 693 9.66 -40.59 20.95
CA LEU A 693 9.29 -40.78 22.35
C LEU A 693 7.90 -40.20 22.65
N GLN A 694 7.62 -38.97 22.21
CA GLN A 694 6.31 -38.34 22.39
C GLN A 694 5.18 -39.12 21.70
N LEU A 695 5.42 -39.62 20.48
CA LEU A 695 4.46 -40.49 19.77
C LEU A 695 4.13 -41.75 20.57
N LYS A 696 5.16 -42.36 21.17
CA LYS A 696 5.00 -43.56 21.99
C LYS A 696 4.23 -43.29 23.28
N ASP A 697 4.45 -42.14 23.90
CA ASP A 697 3.70 -41.72 25.10
C ASP A 697 2.23 -41.45 24.75
N LEU A 698 1.96 -40.79 23.63
CA LEU A 698 0.61 -40.58 23.10
C LEU A 698 -0.10 -41.89 22.76
N GLU A 699 0.60 -42.85 22.15
CA GLU A 699 0.05 -44.20 21.90
C GLU A 699 -0.34 -44.92 23.18
N GLN A 700 0.48 -44.79 24.25
CA GLN A 700 0.16 -45.36 25.55
C GLN A 700 -1.05 -44.68 26.20
N GLU A 701 -1.15 -43.35 26.08
CA GLU A 701 -2.26 -42.58 26.62
C GLU A 701 -3.59 -42.92 25.91
N ILE A 702 -3.57 -43.03 24.59
CA ILE A 702 -4.71 -43.47 23.78
C ILE A 702 -5.11 -44.91 24.13
N ALA A 703 -4.14 -45.80 24.31
CA ALA A 703 -4.42 -47.19 24.70
C ALA A 703 -5.06 -47.29 26.09
N LEU A 704 -4.63 -46.46 27.04
CA LEU A 704 -5.24 -46.33 28.37
C LEU A 704 -6.68 -45.82 28.29
N GLN A 705 -6.93 -44.74 27.54
CA GLN A 705 -8.27 -44.19 27.35
C GLN A 705 -9.22 -45.19 26.66
N LEU A 706 -8.76 -45.91 25.65
CA LEU A 706 -9.54 -46.96 24.99
C LEU A 706 -9.87 -48.11 25.94
N LYS A 707 -8.94 -48.47 26.83
CA LYS A 707 -9.16 -49.51 27.83
C LYS A 707 -10.18 -49.07 28.88
N GLU A 708 -10.13 -47.83 29.36
CA GLU A 708 -11.14 -47.27 30.26
C GLU A 708 -12.54 -47.24 29.61
N ILE A 709 -12.63 -46.92 28.31
CA ILE A 709 -13.90 -46.95 27.58
C ILE A 709 -14.45 -48.38 27.46
N LEU A 710 -13.58 -49.36 27.23
CA LEU A 710 -13.96 -50.77 27.10
C LEU A 710 -14.33 -51.41 28.44
N GLU A 711 -13.66 -51.05 29.54
CA GLU A 711 -13.96 -51.51 30.90
C GLU A 711 -15.15 -50.77 31.54
N GLY A 712 -15.46 -49.55 31.09
CA GLY A 712 -16.67 -48.81 31.47
C GLY A 712 -17.94 -49.27 30.74
N ALA A 713 -17.81 -50.14 29.73
CA ALA A 713 -18.91 -50.67 28.92
C ALA A 713 -19.33 -52.11 29.29
N SER A 714 -18.73 -52.70 30.34
CA SER A 714 -19.02 -54.05 30.85
C SER A 714 -19.88 -54.07 32.10
#